data_AF-A0A8S3YE07-F1
#
_entry.id   AF-A0A8S3YE07-F1
#
_cell.length_a   1.000
_cell.length_b   1.000
_cell.length_c   1.000
_cell.angle_alpha   90.00
_cell.angle_beta   90.00
_cell.angle_gamma   90.00
#
_symmetry.space_group_name_H-M   'P 1'
#
loop_
_entity.id
_entity.type
_entity.pdbx_description
1 polymer ?
#
loop_
_entity_poly.entity_id
_entity_poly.type
_entity_poly.pdbx_seq_one_letter_code
_entity_poly.pdbx_strand_id
1 'polypeptide(L)'
;MTCNWVNEDYFANLRCNDRRAHGALEMLVNDLHTAKERTVSTFLSYSGSEDLLWSLVQLLGNDIARVAGNAAYIIGTVAEFELGCHRIISLVKSQPAGGNNLLCQLTKMLTSADHESVMNAAGTLGTLAENSQGRKWMLSEPCIQPMLDHVTDLLHVENIWTASNAALVLARLSISEEGCACILEHLHSQNILVNLIQALGIDEAGRGMNAAFSLGRLCDIGDGRQRLMNLPESEKMISSLVEMLSCWDAGASKNACFALSCLAGDVEGHSHLLNYSHSDDVLKILCKLLSADDSETGWFAAMTLRTLASQRKGCLRLRSCPGVYEALKEVEQLEDVNSDMKEEIMITLEILKPLSPPEAPFIKVLSSRSCHASWNKVTYNYVFDIRYQLFEGDRCVYCGPDCQFEVNSLLPHQTYGFKVQAVSDVEESIFSESTIVTTDEDLPEAPQNLRVLGSTATQLKFGWNPPNIVNGVLKGYYVYQAKNMVEHTMELASIISGLTSNTAYEIQVCAATVKGKGPKAVCTGITAELGTHAPSKPQVQVLGRSEVHVSWEPPQLPLGRITRYDVSMNGKIIYSGTELSCSVHRLTPDTEYCFVVTALTNEGKFDSKVTKKRTAKDEYDPDRPPLYQTPKKEEELQKAPIHKKTKPNDSRSGSIH
;
A
#
# COMPACT_ATOMS: atom_id res chain seq x y z
N MET A 1 50.94 28.31 53.94
CA MET A 1 50.53 29.72 53.99
C MET A 1 49.12 29.76 54.54
N THR A 2 48.85 30.66 55.48
CA THR A 2 47.49 31.00 55.95
C THR A 2 46.74 31.79 54.88
N CYS A 3 45.40 31.78 54.91
CA CYS A 3 44.62 32.71 54.08
C CYS A 3 44.77 34.12 54.66
N ASN A 4 45.04 35.11 53.80
CA ASN A 4 45.28 36.50 54.20
C ASN A 4 44.01 37.18 54.72
N TRP A 5 42.83 36.78 54.23
CA TRP A 5 41.55 37.31 54.71
C TRP A 5 41.24 37.01 56.19
N VAL A 6 41.91 36.04 56.81
CA VAL A 6 41.70 35.68 58.23
C VAL A 6 42.58 36.56 59.13
N ASN A 7 42.28 37.86 59.15
CA ASN A 7 42.95 38.88 59.96
C ASN A 7 41.93 39.68 60.82
N GLU A 8 42.37 40.26 61.94
CA GLU A 8 41.48 40.80 62.99
C GLU A 8 40.52 41.89 62.46
N ASP A 9 41.00 42.83 61.64
CA ASP A 9 40.19 43.92 61.08
C ASP A 9 39.25 43.51 59.93
N TYR A 10 39.37 42.29 59.38
CA TYR A 10 38.70 41.90 58.14
C TYR A 10 37.17 42.07 58.19
N PHE A 11 36.57 41.63 59.31
CA PHE A 11 35.11 41.66 59.52
C PHE A 11 34.57 43.08 59.70
N ALA A 12 35.37 43.98 60.29
CA ALA A 12 35.01 45.40 60.41
C ALA A 12 35.10 46.09 59.04
N ASN A 13 36.16 45.81 58.28
CA ASN A 13 36.38 46.39 56.96
C ASN A 13 35.32 45.92 55.94
N LEU A 14 34.96 44.63 55.92
CA LEU A 14 33.93 44.09 55.02
C LEU A 14 32.53 44.70 55.26
N ARG A 15 32.23 45.13 56.50
CA ARG A 15 30.94 45.77 56.86
C ARG A 15 30.89 47.28 56.60
N CYS A 16 31.90 47.86 55.95
CA CYS A 16 31.94 49.27 55.59
C CYS A 16 31.48 49.51 54.15
N ASN A 17 30.61 50.49 53.89
CA ASN A 17 30.20 50.86 52.53
C ASN A 17 31.23 51.75 51.79
N ASP A 18 32.53 51.55 52.03
CA ASP A 18 33.61 52.38 51.49
C ASP A 18 34.83 51.55 51.04
N ARG A 19 35.95 52.24 50.72
CA ARG A 19 37.21 51.63 50.24
C ARG A 19 37.76 50.53 51.15
N ARG A 20 37.37 50.46 52.42
CA ARG A 20 37.75 49.37 53.33
C ARG A 20 37.14 48.02 52.95
N ALA A 21 35.88 47.98 52.51
CA ALA A 21 35.30 46.74 52.00
C ALA A 21 35.92 46.35 50.66
N HIS A 22 36.23 47.32 49.78
CA HIS A 22 36.97 47.04 48.54
C HIS A 22 38.29 46.31 48.81
N GLY A 23 39.13 46.83 49.72
CA GLY A 23 40.39 46.20 50.10
C GLY A 23 40.23 44.82 50.77
N ALA A 24 39.22 44.66 51.64
CA ALA A 24 38.91 43.36 52.23
C ALA A 24 38.50 42.34 51.15
N LEU A 25 37.59 42.71 50.24
CA LEU A 25 37.18 41.87 49.13
C LEU A 25 38.36 41.49 48.23
N GLU A 26 39.26 42.43 47.90
CA GLU A 26 40.46 42.11 47.10
C GLU A 26 41.39 41.11 47.79
N MET A 27 41.53 41.14 49.12
CA MET A 27 42.30 40.11 49.83
C MET A 27 41.69 38.71 49.63
N LEU A 28 40.37 38.58 49.72
CA LEU A 28 39.68 37.31 49.51
C LEU A 28 39.69 36.87 48.03
N VAL A 29 39.52 37.79 47.08
CA VAL A 29 39.66 37.52 45.63
C VAL A 29 41.07 37.00 45.31
N ASN A 30 42.12 37.60 45.87
CA ASN A 30 43.50 37.15 45.68
C ASN A 30 43.76 35.78 46.33
N ASP A 31 43.20 35.50 47.51
CA ASP A 31 43.26 34.17 48.13
C ASP A 31 42.48 33.11 47.32
N LEU A 32 41.38 33.48 46.65
CA LEU A 32 40.64 32.60 45.74
C LEU A 32 41.43 32.30 44.46
N HIS A 33 42.02 33.32 43.81
CA HIS A 33 42.92 33.11 42.66
C HIS A 33 44.14 32.27 43.02
N THR A 34 44.67 32.41 44.24
CA THR A 34 45.87 31.67 44.68
C THR A 34 45.57 30.23 45.08
N ALA A 35 44.40 29.95 45.69
CA ALA A 35 44.11 28.65 46.30
C ALA A 35 42.61 28.30 46.45
N LYS A 36 41.78 28.60 45.43
CA LYS A 36 40.30 28.44 45.40
C LYS A 36 39.72 27.43 46.41
N GLU A 37 39.97 26.13 46.22
CA GLU A 37 39.41 25.06 47.06
C GLU A 37 39.74 25.21 48.54
N ARG A 38 41.00 25.53 48.88
CA ARG A 38 41.45 25.74 50.27
C ARG A 38 40.81 26.99 50.85
N THR A 39 40.72 28.05 50.06
CA THR A 39 40.14 29.33 50.48
C THR A 39 38.64 29.20 50.74
N VAL A 40 37.88 28.54 49.85
CA VAL A 40 36.45 28.26 50.05
C VAL A 40 36.22 27.26 51.18
N SER A 41 37.04 26.20 51.29
CA SER A 41 36.96 25.26 52.42
C SER A 41 37.18 25.97 53.76
N THR A 42 38.21 26.82 53.86
CA THR A 42 38.49 27.64 55.06
C THR A 42 37.34 28.61 55.34
N PHE A 43 36.78 29.24 54.30
CA PHE A 43 35.65 30.16 54.42
C PHE A 43 34.39 29.47 54.93
N LEU A 44 33.99 28.33 54.34
CA LEU A 44 32.81 27.59 54.76
C LEU A 44 32.96 26.96 56.14
N SER A 45 34.18 26.57 56.55
CA SER A 45 34.48 26.08 57.90
C SER A 45 34.62 27.17 58.97
N TYR A 46 34.64 28.45 58.60
CA TYR A 46 34.73 29.56 59.57
C TYR A 46 33.40 29.73 60.32
N SER A 47 33.46 30.00 61.64
CA SER A 47 32.27 30.03 62.51
C SER A 47 31.27 31.16 62.19
N GLY A 48 31.77 32.33 61.75
CA GLY A 48 30.94 33.46 61.31
C GLY A 48 30.68 33.49 59.79
N SER A 49 30.67 32.33 59.12
CA SER A 49 30.57 32.29 57.65
C SER A 49 29.18 32.64 57.09
N GLU A 50 28.09 32.44 57.84
CA GLU A 50 26.77 32.98 57.45
C GLU A 50 26.77 34.51 57.45
N ASP A 51 27.36 35.13 58.48
CA ASP A 51 27.53 36.57 58.60
C ASP A 51 28.38 37.15 57.44
N LEU A 52 29.38 36.39 56.96
CA LEU A 52 30.18 36.74 55.78
C LEU A 52 29.37 36.65 54.49
N LEU A 53 28.67 35.54 54.27
CA LEU A 53 27.79 35.35 53.11
C LEU A 53 26.71 36.44 53.04
N TRP A 54 26.09 36.78 54.17
CA TRP A 54 25.10 37.85 54.20
C TRP A 54 25.72 39.23 53.92
N SER A 55 26.90 39.50 54.47
CA SER A 55 27.64 40.75 54.19
C SER A 55 27.95 40.88 52.69
N LEU A 56 28.38 39.79 52.04
CA LEU A 56 28.61 39.75 50.59
C LEU A 56 27.33 40.04 49.79
N VAL A 57 26.19 39.45 50.16
CA VAL A 57 24.89 39.71 49.51
C VAL A 57 24.47 41.18 49.64
N GLN A 58 24.75 41.84 50.78
CA GLN A 58 24.47 43.27 50.93
C GLN A 58 25.39 44.14 50.06
N LEU A 59 26.67 43.76 49.88
CA LEU A 59 27.65 44.52 49.09
C LEU A 59 27.36 44.52 47.58
N LEU A 60 26.51 43.61 47.08
CA LEU A 60 26.01 43.65 45.70
C LEU A 60 25.19 44.91 45.38
N GLY A 61 24.62 45.56 46.40
CA GLY A 61 23.89 46.82 46.28
C GLY A 61 24.74 48.08 46.48
N ASN A 62 26.08 47.97 46.44
CA ASN A 62 26.98 49.10 46.70
C ASN A 62 27.18 49.97 45.45
N ASP A 63 27.19 51.30 45.61
CA ASP A 63 27.36 52.28 44.52
C ASP A 63 28.73 52.17 43.82
N ILE A 64 29.75 51.61 44.50
CA ILE A 64 31.06 51.34 43.91
C ILE A 64 30.98 50.01 43.16
N ALA A 65 30.83 50.07 41.83
CA ALA A 65 30.70 48.88 40.98
C ALA A 65 31.74 47.78 41.30
N ARG A 66 33.02 48.14 41.45
CA ARG A 66 34.11 47.19 41.81
C ARG A 66 33.88 46.43 43.13
N VAL A 67 33.20 47.04 44.11
CA VAL A 67 32.81 46.37 45.38
C VAL A 67 31.73 45.33 45.11
N ALA A 68 30.67 45.70 44.38
CA ALA A 68 29.62 44.78 43.98
C ALA A 68 30.16 43.65 43.09
N GLY A 69 31.01 43.96 42.10
CA GLY A 69 31.64 43.00 41.20
C GLY A 69 32.56 41.99 41.90
N ASN A 70 33.32 42.42 42.92
CA ASN A 70 34.11 41.50 43.74
C ASN A 70 33.20 40.63 44.63
N ALA A 71 32.16 41.20 45.23
CA ALA A 71 31.21 40.46 46.04
C ALA A 71 30.45 39.40 45.21
N ALA A 72 30.03 39.75 43.98
CA ALA A 72 29.41 38.82 43.04
C ALA A 72 30.36 37.67 42.68
N TYR A 73 31.61 37.97 42.34
CA TYR A 73 32.62 36.94 42.05
C TYR A 73 32.81 35.98 43.23
N ILE A 74 33.04 36.48 44.45
CA ILE A 74 33.21 35.65 45.65
C ILE A 74 31.98 34.76 45.90
N ILE A 75 30.75 35.29 45.74
CA ILE A 75 29.52 34.52 45.86
C ILE A 75 29.48 33.40 44.80
N GLY A 76 29.86 33.69 43.55
CA GLY A 76 29.98 32.70 42.48
C GLY A 76 30.97 31.60 42.82
N THR A 77 32.21 31.96 43.17
CA THR A 77 33.27 30.98 43.51
C THR A 77 32.92 30.11 44.72
N VAL A 78 32.11 30.62 45.67
CA VAL A 78 31.58 29.81 46.78
C VAL A 78 30.38 28.95 46.34
N ALA A 79 29.55 29.43 45.40
CA ALA A 79 28.44 28.68 44.83
C ALA A 79 28.85 27.53 43.89
N GLU A 80 30.09 27.50 43.39
CA GLU A 80 30.66 26.33 42.71
C GLU A 80 30.67 25.07 43.60
N PHE A 81 30.71 25.24 44.92
CA PHE A 81 30.73 24.16 45.90
C PHE A 81 29.32 23.90 46.41
N GLU A 82 28.85 22.64 46.35
CA GLU A 82 27.47 22.25 46.70
C GLU A 82 27.02 22.80 48.06
N LEU A 83 27.85 22.63 49.11
CA LEU A 83 27.60 23.16 50.44
C LEU A 83 27.54 24.69 50.48
N GLY A 84 28.36 25.38 49.70
CA GLY A 84 28.36 26.84 49.59
C GLY A 84 27.08 27.34 48.93
N CYS A 85 26.71 26.76 47.78
CA CYS A 85 25.48 27.09 47.07
C CYS A 85 24.23 26.82 47.92
N HIS A 86 24.16 25.65 48.57
CA HIS A 86 23.06 25.30 49.46
C HIS A 86 22.88 26.33 50.59
N ARG A 87 23.99 26.75 51.22
CA ARG A 87 23.98 27.76 52.29
C ARG A 87 23.57 29.14 51.78
N ILE A 88 24.12 29.60 50.65
CA ILE A 88 23.73 30.87 50.00
C ILE A 88 22.21 30.91 49.74
N ILE A 89 21.65 29.86 49.15
CA ILE A 89 20.21 29.77 48.82
C ILE A 89 19.36 29.68 50.11
N SER A 90 19.79 28.91 51.11
CA SER A 90 19.10 28.77 52.39
C SER A 90 19.07 30.10 53.15
N LEU A 91 20.21 30.80 53.21
CA LEU A 91 20.37 32.11 53.83
C LEU A 91 19.44 33.14 53.18
N VAL A 92 19.45 33.28 51.85
CA VAL A 92 18.56 34.24 51.15
C VAL A 92 17.08 33.89 51.36
N LYS A 93 16.70 32.61 51.32
CA LYS A 93 15.32 32.15 51.60
C LYS A 93 14.87 32.33 53.05
N SER A 94 15.79 32.46 54.01
CA SER A 94 15.46 32.64 55.42
C SER A 94 15.00 34.06 55.78
N GLN A 95 15.23 35.03 54.89
CA GLN A 95 15.01 36.45 55.16
C GLN A 95 13.61 36.92 54.76
N PRO A 96 13.01 37.90 55.48
CA PRO A 96 11.72 38.46 55.10
C PRO A 96 11.80 39.17 53.74
N ALA A 97 10.72 39.07 52.95
CA ALA A 97 10.64 39.44 51.53
C ALA A 97 10.68 40.95 51.21
N GLY A 98 11.54 41.72 51.89
CA GLY A 98 11.63 43.18 51.79
C GLY A 98 13.04 43.77 51.85
N GLY A 99 14.11 42.97 51.80
CA GLY A 99 15.49 43.47 51.87
C GLY A 99 16.49 42.67 51.04
N ASN A 100 17.01 43.30 49.97
CA ASN A 100 18.20 42.86 49.21
C ASN A 100 18.25 41.36 48.84
N ASN A 101 17.25 40.91 48.06
CA ASN A 101 17.30 39.63 47.36
C ASN A 101 18.53 39.56 46.42
N LEU A 102 19.34 38.52 46.58
CA LEU A 102 20.53 38.21 45.79
C LEU A 102 20.28 38.30 44.28
N LEU A 103 19.22 37.65 43.78
CA LEU A 103 18.94 37.62 42.35
C LEU A 103 18.57 39.03 41.84
N CYS A 104 17.80 39.81 42.60
CA CYS A 104 17.48 41.20 42.25
C CYS A 104 18.70 42.10 42.10
N GLN A 105 19.74 41.93 42.93
CA GLN A 105 20.94 42.77 42.85
C GLN A 105 21.85 42.33 41.70
N LEU A 106 22.10 41.02 41.52
CA LEU A 106 22.81 40.49 40.35
C LEU A 106 22.15 40.93 39.04
N THR A 107 20.81 40.87 38.96
CA THR A 107 20.02 41.30 37.80
C THR A 107 20.24 42.78 37.43
N LYS A 108 20.41 43.67 38.42
CA LYS A 108 20.75 45.09 38.16
C LYS A 108 22.18 45.24 37.69
N MET A 109 23.12 44.49 38.28
CA MET A 109 24.54 44.55 37.91
C MET A 109 24.79 44.21 36.44
N LEU A 110 23.92 43.42 35.80
CA LEU A 110 23.95 43.16 34.35
C LEU A 110 23.86 44.44 33.50
N THR A 111 23.26 45.51 34.03
CA THR A 111 23.14 46.83 33.36
C THR A 111 24.21 47.85 33.81
N SER A 112 25.24 47.40 34.53
CA SER A 112 26.35 48.25 34.96
C SER A 112 27.21 48.73 33.79
N ALA A 113 27.75 49.94 33.90
CA ALA A 113 28.77 50.45 32.99
C ALA A 113 30.17 49.82 33.21
N ASP A 114 30.35 49.08 34.30
CA ASP A 114 31.60 48.37 34.61
C ASP A 114 31.56 46.92 34.10
N HIS A 115 32.25 46.66 32.99
CA HIS A 115 32.20 45.36 32.30
C HIS A 115 32.66 44.18 33.16
N GLU A 116 33.61 44.36 34.09
CA GLU A 116 34.04 43.27 34.98
C GLU A 116 32.93 42.91 35.98
N SER A 117 32.22 43.90 36.52
CA SER A 117 31.06 43.68 37.37
C SER A 117 29.89 43.01 36.64
N VAL A 118 29.66 43.36 35.36
CA VAL A 118 28.66 42.67 34.50
C VAL A 118 29.06 41.21 34.28
N MET A 119 30.31 40.96 33.89
CA MET A 119 30.86 39.61 33.65
C MET A 119 30.76 38.73 34.90
N ASN A 120 31.11 39.26 36.07
CA ASN A 120 31.05 38.56 37.35
C ASN A 120 29.59 38.30 37.78
N ALA A 121 28.67 39.25 37.55
CA ALA A 121 27.25 39.03 37.84
C ALA A 121 26.66 37.92 36.96
N ALA A 122 26.92 37.95 35.65
CA ALA A 122 26.47 36.92 34.71
C ALA A 122 27.06 35.54 35.03
N GLY A 123 28.35 35.46 35.36
CA GLY A 123 29.02 34.22 35.77
C GLY A 123 28.38 33.62 37.02
N THR A 124 28.19 34.43 38.06
CA THR A 124 27.57 33.99 39.32
C THR A 124 26.11 33.55 39.14
N LEU A 125 25.35 34.17 38.24
CA LEU A 125 24.02 33.66 37.84
C LEU A 125 24.10 32.29 37.18
N GLY A 126 25.11 32.05 36.32
CA GLY A 126 25.35 30.75 35.68
C GLY A 126 25.68 29.66 36.70
N THR A 127 26.55 29.95 37.66
CA THR A 127 26.90 29.03 38.78
C THR A 127 25.70 28.76 39.69
N LEU A 128 24.89 29.78 40.01
CA LEU A 128 23.66 29.59 40.78
C LEU A 128 22.63 28.73 40.02
N ALA A 129 22.63 28.75 38.69
CA ALA A 129 21.79 27.90 37.85
C ALA A 129 22.37 26.48 37.60
N GLU A 130 23.59 26.16 38.04
CA GLU A 130 24.24 24.85 37.78
C GLU A 130 23.47 23.67 38.40
N ASN A 131 23.01 23.80 39.63
CA ASN A 131 22.31 22.74 40.35
C ASN A 131 20.78 22.96 40.43
N SER A 132 20.05 21.87 40.68
CA SER A 132 18.57 21.86 40.68
C SER A 132 17.96 22.74 41.78
N GLN A 133 18.58 22.84 42.96
CA GLN A 133 18.10 23.70 44.06
C GLN A 133 18.19 25.18 43.70
N GLY A 134 19.28 25.58 43.03
CA GLY A 134 19.51 26.95 42.57
C GLY A 134 18.58 27.35 41.44
N ARG A 135 18.38 26.50 40.41
CA ARG A 135 17.38 26.76 39.36
C ARG A 135 15.97 26.91 39.90
N LYS A 136 15.51 25.96 40.74
CA LYS A 136 14.16 26.02 41.32
C LYS A 136 13.97 27.19 42.29
N TRP A 137 15.06 27.75 42.83
CA TRP A 137 15.00 29.04 43.52
C TRP A 137 14.88 30.20 42.53
N MET A 138 15.80 30.33 41.56
CA MET A 138 15.81 31.44 40.61
C MET A 138 14.48 31.55 39.84
N LEU A 139 13.93 30.42 39.39
CA LEU A 139 12.64 30.35 38.70
C LEU A 139 11.44 30.70 39.59
N SER A 140 11.57 30.67 40.93
CA SER A 140 10.51 31.09 41.86
C SER A 140 10.54 32.57 42.24
N GLU A 141 11.58 33.30 41.82
CA GLU A 141 11.82 34.69 42.19
C GLU A 141 11.28 35.67 41.12
N PRO A 142 10.51 36.72 41.48
CA PRO A 142 9.91 37.64 40.50
C PRO A 142 10.89 38.37 39.57
N CYS A 143 12.17 38.46 39.96
CA CYS A 143 13.23 39.07 39.15
C CYS A 143 13.75 38.18 38.02
N ILE A 144 13.29 36.92 37.90
CA ILE A 144 13.65 36.04 36.77
C ILE A 144 13.32 36.68 35.41
N GLN A 145 12.21 37.42 35.30
CA GLN A 145 11.75 38.03 34.05
C GLN A 145 12.72 39.13 33.54
N PRO A 146 12.98 40.24 34.28
CA PRO A 146 13.96 41.23 33.84
C PRO A 146 15.40 40.69 33.78
N MET A 147 15.71 39.59 34.49
CA MET A 147 16.99 38.91 34.36
C MET A 147 17.14 38.20 33.01
N LEU A 148 16.08 37.53 32.52
CA LEU A 148 16.07 36.95 31.17
C LEU A 148 16.23 38.03 30.08
N ASP A 149 15.59 39.19 30.23
CA ASP A 149 15.77 40.33 29.31
C ASP A 149 17.23 40.81 29.30
N HIS A 150 17.78 41.19 30.46
CA HIS A 150 19.16 41.69 30.56
C HIS A 150 20.21 40.65 30.12
N VAL A 151 20.01 39.36 30.41
CA VAL A 151 20.88 38.28 29.93
C VAL A 151 20.80 38.13 28.40
N THR A 152 19.63 38.32 27.81
CA THR A 152 19.45 38.26 26.35
C THR A 152 20.20 39.41 25.65
N ASP A 153 20.08 40.64 26.17
CA ASP A 153 20.81 41.80 25.64
C ASP A 153 22.34 41.61 25.70
N LEU A 154 22.85 40.87 26.69
CA LEU A 154 24.27 40.59 26.86
C LEU A 154 24.84 39.54 25.87
N LEU A 155 24.03 38.82 25.10
CA LEU A 155 24.52 37.82 24.12
C LEU A 155 25.39 38.44 23.00
N HIS A 156 25.26 39.75 22.76
CA HIS A 156 25.90 40.45 21.64
C HIS A 156 26.89 41.55 22.03
N VAL A 157 27.31 41.63 23.31
CA VAL A 157 28.36 42.57 23.72
C VAL A 157 29.74 42.16 23.18
N GLU A 158 30.64 43.14 23.02
CA GLU A 158 32.01 42.94 22.53
C GLU A 158 32.86 42.04 23.43
N ASN A 159 32.56 42.00 24.74
CA ASN A 159 33.23 41.12 25.69
C ASN A 159 32.66 39.69 25.60
N ILE A 160 33.37 38.83 24.87
CA ILE A 160 32.98 37.42 24.64
C ILE A 160 32.80 36.61 25.92
N TRP A 161 33.53 36.91 27.00
CA TRP A 161 33.40 36.22 28.30
C TRP A 161 32.11 36.62 29.01
N THR A 162 31.73 37.89 28.92
CA THR A 162 30.42 38.38 29.39
C THR A 162 29.28 37.75 28.59
N ALA A 163 29.42 37.70 27.26
CA ALA A 163 28.41 37.15 26.37
C ALA A 163 28.28 35.61 26.49
N SER A 164 29.38 34.91 26.77
CA SER A 164 29.35 33.47 27.08
C SER A 164 28.74 33.19 28.46
N ASN A 165 29.07 33.97 29.49
CA ASN A 165 28.41 33.88 30.80
C ASN A 165 26.90 34.12 30.69
N ALA A 166 26.47 35.06 29.84
CA ALA A 166 25.05 35.28 29.55
C ALA A 166 24.40 34.06 28.86
N ALA A 167 25.03 33.51 27.82
CA ALA A 167 24.55 32.28 27.18
C ALA A 167 24.53 31.09 28.16
N LEU A 168 25.50 30.98 29.07
CA LEU A 168 25.58 29.95 30.10
C LEU A 168 24.40 30.02 31.09
N VAL A 169 23.92 31.21 31.46
CA VAL A 169 22.70 31.35 32.28
C VAL A 169 21.50 30.71 31.58
N LEU A 170 21.28 31.05 30.31
CA LEU A 170 20.17 30.47 29.51
C LEU A 170 20.35 28.95 29.34
N ALA A 171 21.57 28.49 29.06
CA ALA A 171 21.90 27.08 28.91
C ALA A 171 21.58 26.30 30.19
N ARG A 172 22.05 26.78 31.35
CA ARG A 172 21.79 26.13 32.64
C ARG A 172 20.32 26.14 33.01
N LEU A 173 19.59 27.25 32.84
CA LEU A 173 18.14 27.28 33.10
C LEU A 173 17.39 26.23 32.25
N SER A 174 17.72 26.13 30.96
CA SER A 174 17.10 25.18 30.01
C SER A 174 17.37 23.69 30.27
N ILE A 175 18.25 23.33 31.21
CA ILE A 175 18.41 21.93 31.67
C ILE A 175 17.07 21.38 32.21
N SER A 176 16.27 22.23 32.86
CA SER A 176 14.99 21.86 33.48
C SER A 176 13.80 22.26 32.61
N GLU A 177 12.76 21.41 32.53
CA GLU A 177 11.49 21.71 31.85
C GLU A 177 10.87 23.02 32.36
N GLU A 178 10.89 23.26 33.67
CA GLU A 178 10.37 24.51 34.25
C GLU A 178 11.17 25.75 33.79
N GLY A 179 12.43 25.57 33.42
CA GLY A 179 13.28 26.63 32.87
C GLY A 179 13.04 26.87 31.39
N CYS A 180 12.86 25.81 30.59
CA CYS A 180 12.39 25.94 29.20
C CYS A 180 11.02 26.63 29.14
N ALA A 181 10.07 26.22 30.00
CA ALA A 181 8.77 26.86 30.11
C ALA A 181 8.90 28.36 30.46
N CYS A 182 9.70 28.71 31.46
CA CYS A 182 9.94 30.11 31.84
C CYS A 182 10.52 30.97 30.70
N ILE A 183 11.40 30.40 29.85
CA ILE A 183 11.96 31.07 28.67
C ILE A 183 10.91 31.20 27.55
N LEU A 184 10.11 30.17 27.29
CA LEU A 184 9.10 30.15 26.22
C LEU A 184 7.86 30.99 26.55
N GLU A 185 7.42 30.99 27.81
CA GLU A 185 6.30 31.79 28.32
C GLU A 185 6.69 33.27 28.57
N HIS A 186 7.99 33.61 28.46
CA HIS A 186 8.46 34.99 28.67
C HIS A 186 7.79 35.98 27.70
N LEU A 187 7.47 37.18 28.18
CA LEU A 187 6.85 38.24 27.35
C LEU A 187 7.67 38.56 26.09
N HIS A 188 8.99 38.57 26.23
CA HIS A 188 9.94 38.78 25.13
C HIS A 188 10.58 37.48 24.62
N SER A 189 9.96 36.32 24.86
CA SER A 189 10.49 34.99 24.48
C SER A 189 10.97 34.90 23.02
N GLN A 190 10.26 35.51 22.06
CA GLN A 190 10.72 35.59 20.67
C GLN A 190 12.06 36.32 20.51
N ASN A 191 12.31 37.39 21.28
CA ASN A 191 13.61 38.06 21.31
C ASN A 191 14.70 37.11 21.84
N ILE A 192 14.42 36.37 22.93
CA ILE A 192 15.36 35.39 23.50
C ILE A 192 15.76 34.34 22.45
N LEU A 193 14.78 33.75 21.75
CA LEU A 193 15.03 32.75 20.70
C LEU A 193 15.84 33.32 19.54
N VAL A 194 15.52 34.53 19.07
CA VAL A 194 16.25 35.19 17.97
C VAL A 194 17.70 35.53 18.35
N ASN A 195 17.94 36.07 19.54
CA ASN A 195 19.30 36.39 19.98
C ASN A 195 20.12 35.11 20.27
N LEU A 196 19.49 34.03 20.79
CA LEU A 196 20.14 32.72 20.88
C LEU A 196 20.59 32.20 19.50
N ILE A 197 19.74 32.29 18.46
CA ILE A 197 20.12 31.92 17.08
C ILE A 197 21.25 32.82 16.57
N GLN A 198 21.22 34.12 16.88
CA GLN A 198 22.28 35.04 16.47
C GLN A 198 23.59 34.85 17.25
N ALA A 199 23.56 34.23 18.42
CA ALA A 199 24.72 33.96 19.28
C ALA A 199 25.43 32.64 18.93
N LEU A 200 24.84 31.79 18.08
CA LEU A 200 25.48 30.61 17.49
C LEU A 200 26.77 30.97 16.74
N GLY A 201 27.73 30.06 16.76
CA GLY A 201 29.05 30.23 16.18
C GLY A 201 30.14 29.54 16.99
N ILE A 202 31.39 29.89 16.70
CA ILE A 202 32.58 29.32 17.32
C ILE A 202 33.41 30.47 17.90
N ASP A 203 33.67 30.44 19.20
CA ASP A 203 34.43 31.46 19.93
C ASP A 203 35.15 30.85 21.13
N GLU A 204 36.29 31.42 21.54
CA GLU A 204 37.15 30.89 22.60
C GLU A 204 36.53 30.92 24.00
N ALA A 205 35.43 31.66 24.19
CA ALA A 205 34.69 31.74 25.46
C ALA A 205 33.54 30.73 25.53
N GLY A 206 33.15 30.10 24.40
CA GLY A 206 32.07 29.10 24.34
C GLY A 206 30.65 29.67 24.28
N ARG A 207 30.44 30.94 23.87
CA ARG A 207 29.09 31.52 23.78
C ARG A 207 28.22 30.71 22.81
N GLY A 208 28.70 30.46 21.59
CA GLY A 208 27.94 29.70 20.60
C GLY A 208 27.62 28.27 21.05
N MET A 209 28.55 27.64 21.76
CA MET A 209 28.38 26.32 22.38
C MET A 209 27.24 26.31 23.42
N ASN A 210 27.19 27.31 24.30
CA ASN A 210 26.10 27.48 25.27
C ASN A 210 24.75 27.79 24.59
N ALA A 211 24.75 28.66 23.56
CA ALA A 211 23.54 28.99 22.80
C ALA A 211 22.95 27.78 22.07
N ALA A 212 23.79 26.93 21.46
CA ALA A 212 23.37 25.67 20.85
C ALA A 212 22.75 24.70 21.87
N PHE A 213 23.29 24.61 23.10
CA PHE A 213 22.69 23.80 24.16
C PHE A 213 21.29 24.31 24.54
N SER A 214 21.12 25.62 24.74
CA SER A 214 19.79 26.23 24.96
C SER A 214 18.82 25.91 23.84
N LEU A 215 19.22 26.09 22.58
CA LEU A 215 18.36 25.83 21.43
C LEU A 215 18.00 24.35 21.32
N GLY A 216 18.92 23.42 21.62
CA GLY A 216 18.60 21.99 21.72
C GLY A 216 17.57 21.68 22.81
N ARG A 217 17.76 22.19 24.03
CA ARG A 217 16.81 22.04 25.14
C ARG A 217 15.44 22.68 24.87
N LEU A 218 15.38 23.74 24.08
CA LEU A 218 14.14 24.40 23.66
C LEU A 218 13.46 23.69 22.48
N CYS A 219 14.24 23.13 21.54
CA CYS A 219 13.75 22.23 20.48
C CYS A 219 13.32 20.85 21.00
N ASP A 220 13.70 20.45 22.21
CA ASP A 220 13.20 19.25 22.86
C ASP A 220 11.71 19.40 23.23
N ILE A 221 11.29 20.62 23.56
CA ILE A 221 9.90 21.00 23.86
C ILE A 221 9.16 21.31 22.54
N GLY A 222 7.99 20.70 22.33
CA GLY A 222 7.22 20.85 21.08
C GLY A 222 6.88 22.30 20.70
N ASP A 223 6.42 23.14 21.65
CA ASP A 223 6.17 24.57 21.40
C ASP A 223 7.46 25.31 21.00
N GLY A 224 8.55 25.07 21.72
CA GLY A 224 9.85 25.71 21.44
C GLY A 224 10.38 25.33 20.06
N ARG A 225 10.29 24.05 19.68
CA ARG A 225 10.63 23.58 18.33
C ARG A 225 9.77 24.25 17.26
N GLN A 226 8.44 24.21 17.38
CA GLN A 226 7.54 24.82 16.39
C GLN A 226 7.76 26.33 16.26
N ARG A 227 8.01 27.03 17.37
CA ARG A 227 8.30 28.47 17.34
C ARG A 227 9.64 28.77 16.69
N LEU A 228 10.69 28.03 17.02
CA LEU A 228 12.02 28.17 16.40
C LEU A 228 11.97 27.93 14.88
N MET A 229 11.22 26.94 14.41
CA MET A 229 11.02 26.65 12.98
C MET A 229 10.26 27.76 12.23
N ASN A 230 9.37 28.48 12.91
CA ASN A 230 8.56 29.55 12.31
C ASN A 230 9.24 30.94 12.38
N LEU A 231 10.48 31.04 12.92
CA LEU A 231 11.26 32.26 12.86
C LEU A 231 11.90 32.47 11.47
N PRO A 232 11.97 33.72 10.96
CA PRO A 232 12.76 34.06 9.78
C PRO A 232 14.23 33.60 9.87
N GLU A 233 14.77 33.54 11.09
CA GLU A 233 16.13 33.12 11.39
C GLU A 233 16.34 31.59 11.39
N SER A 234 15.31 30.76 11.16
CA SER A 234 15.43 29.29 11.27
C SER A 234 16.43 28.68 10.27
N GLU A 235 16.51 29.21 9.04
CA GLU A 235 17.53 28.75 8.07
C GLU A 235 18.95 29.12 8.53
N LYS A 236 19.12 30.30 9.16
CA LYS A 236 20.39 30.71 9.78
C LYS A 236 20.73 29.83 10.99
N MET A 237 19.74 29.44 11.79
CA MET A 237 19.93 28.49 12.90
C MET A 237 20.54 27.18 12.38
N ILE A 238 19.97 26.60 11.33
CA ILE A 238 20.52 25.38 10.72
C ILE A 238 21.91 25.65 10.15
N SER A 239 22.14 26.72 9.39
CA SER A 239 23.46 26.98 8.79
C SER A 239 24.55 27.15 9.84
N SER A 240 24.31 27.91 10.90
CA SER A 240 25.29 28.12 11.98
C SER A 240 25.50 26.88 12.84
N LEU A 241 24.48 26.04 13.06
CA LEU A 241 24.68 24.73 13.69
C LEU A 241 25.53 23.80 12.81
N VAL A 242 25.39 23.85 11.48
CA VAL A 242 26.21 23.04 10.54
C VAL A 242 27.64 23.57 10.43
N GLU A 243 27.87 24.87 10.57
CA GLU A 243 29.22 25.46 10.73
C GLU A 243 29.89 24.97 12.02
N MET A 244 29.17 25.00 13.15
CA MET A 244 29.65 24.45 14.43
C MET A 244 29.92 22.93 14.35
N LEU A 245 29.07 22.17 13.68
CA LEU A 245 29.25 20.73 13.41
C LEU A 245 30.53 20.44 12.60
N SER A 246 30.99 21.41 11.81
CA SER A 246 32.15 21.28 10.91
C SER A 246 33.49 21.73 11.52
N CYS A 247 33.48 22.28 12.74
CA CYS A 247 34.63 23.00 13.29
C CYS A 247 35.67 22.16 14.02
N TRP A 248 35.33 20.91 14.37
CA TRP A 248 36.16 19.96 15.12
C TRP A 248 36.52 20.37 16.56
N ASP A 249 35.95 21.46 17.11
CA ASP A 249 35.84 21.59 18.56
C ASP A 249 34.80 20.60 19.08
N ALA A 250 35.18 19.82 20.09
CA ALA A 250 34.33 18.76 20.64
C ALA A 250 33.05 19.32 21.28
N GLY A 251 33.13 20.44 22.02
CA GLY A 251 31.96 21.01 22.69
C GLY A 251 30.94 21.61 21.72
N ALA A 252 31.42 22.38 20.74
CA ALA A 252 30.58 22.94 19.69
C ALA A 252 29.96 21.85 18.81
N SER A 253 30.72 20.81 18.45
CA SER A 253 30.23 19.69 17.63
C SER A 253 29.16 18.86 18.36
N LYS A 254 29.35 18.54 19.65
CA LYS A 254 28.34 17.85 20.49
C LYS A 254 27.04 18.63 20.58
N ASN A 255 27.13 19.92 20.92
CA ASN A 255 25.95 20.75 21.11
C ASN A 255 25.25 21.05 19.77
N ALA A 256 25.98 21.07 18.65
CA ALA A 256 25.40 21.12 17.31
C ALA A 256 24.63 19.82 16.96
N CYS A 257 25.23 18.65 17.15
CA CYS A 257 24.54 17.36 17.02
C CYS A 257 23.26 17.31 17.86
N PHE A 258 23.36 17.66 19.15
CA PHE A 258 22.22 17.69 20.08
C PHE A 258 21.10 18.65 19.63
N ALA A 259 21.44 19.87 19.22
CA ALA A 259 20.45 20.82 18.73
C ALA A 259 19.76 20.33 17.43
N LEU A 260 20.51 19.71 16.52
CA LEU A 260 19.99 19.15 15.28
C LEU A 260 19.13 17.89 15.52
N SER A 261 19.48 17.04 16.50
CA SER A 261 18.66 15.86 16.84
C SER A 261 17.36 16.25 17.55
N CYS A 262 17.39 17.20 18.49
CA CYS A 262 16.17 17.76 19.09
C CYS A 262 15.30 18.51 18.07
N LEU A 263 15.89 19.21 17.09
CA LEU A 263 15.15 19.80 15.97
C LEU A 263 14.50 18.73 15.08
N ALA A 264 15.18 17.62 14.82
CA ALA A 264 14.64 16.48 14.07
C ALA A 264 13.67 15.57 14.88
N GLY A 265 13.31 15.97 16.12
CA GLY A 265 12.49 15.18 17.04
C GLY A 265 11.02 15.00 16.64
N ASP A 266 10.54 15.64 15.57
CA ASP A 266 9.23 15.37 14.96
C ASP A 266 9.24 15.49 13.43
N VAL A 267 8.08 15.25 12.81
CA VAL A 267 7.90 15.18 11.35
C VAL A 267 8.10 16.54 10.66
N GLU A 268 7.85 17.65 11.36
CA GLU A 268 7.98 19.00 10.82
C GLU A 268 9.46 19.42 10.83
N GLY A 269 10.14 19.32 11.96
CA GLY A 269 11.55 19.71 12.09
C GLY A 269 12.52 18.79 11.36
N HIS A 270 12.23 17.49 11.32
CA HIS A 270 12.94 16.54 10.47
C HIS A 270 12.76 16.86 8.97
N SER A 271 11.55 17.26 8.56
CA SER A 271 11.30 17.71 7.20
C SER A 271 12.04 19.02 6.88
N HIS A 272 12.10 19.96 7.84
CA HIS A 272 12.79 21.23 7.70
C HIS A 272 14.30 21.03 7.51
N LEU A 273 14.93 20.23 8.38
CA LEU A 273 16.36 19.92 8.31
C LEU A 273 16.76 19.15 7.04
N LEU A 274 15.95 18.20 6.56
CA LEU A 274 16.26 17.49 5.31
C LEU A 274 16.00 18.31 4.04
N ASN A 275 15.08 19.29 4.11
CA ASN A 275 14.81 20.22 3.01
C ASN A 275 15.87 21.34 2.91
N TYR A 276 16.73 21.52 3.93
CA TYR A 276 17.86 22.46 3.88
C TYR A 276 18.78 22.14 2.70
N SER A 277 19.24 23.19 2.01
CA SER A 277 19.97 23.13 0.73
C SER A 277 21.25 22.29 0.80
N HIS A 278 21.90 22.22 1.97
CA HIS A 278 23.12 21.46 2.23
C HIS A 278 22.89 20.19 3.08
N SER A 279 21.67 19.63 3.11
CA SER A 279 21.35 18.46 3.96
C SER A 279 22.23 17.23 3.72
N ASP A 280 22.70 16.99 2.49
CA ASP A 280 23.69 15.93 2.21
C ASP A 280 25.06 16.20 2.84
N ASP A 281 25.46 17.46 2.98
CA ASP A 281 26.73 17.80 3.61
C ASP A 281 26.66 17.58 5.12
N VAL A 282 25.51 17.87 5.75
CA VAL A 282 25.22 17.52 7.16
C VAL A 282 25.40 16.02 7.41
N LEU A 283 24.82 15.17 6.56
CA LEU A 283 24.99 13.71 6.67
C LEU A 283 26.46 13.28 6.57
N LYS A 284 27.22 13.83 5.60
CA LYS A 284 28.66 13.55 5.44
C LYS A 284 29.49 14.03 6.63
N ILE A 285 29.11 15.13 7.29
CA ILE A 285 29.80 15.62 8.49
C ILE A 285 29.49 14.70 9.67
N LEU A 286 28.22 14.36 9.91
CA LEU A 286 27.83 13.39 10.95
C LEU A 286 28.57 12.06 10.81
N CYS A 287 28.67 11.52 9.60
CA CYS A 287 29.42 10.28 9.34
C CYS A 287 30.93 10.39 9.60
N LYS A 288 31.53 11.58 9.50
CA LYS A 288 32.93 11.80 9.93
C LYS A 288 33.06 11.93 11.44
N LEU A 289 32.09 12.55 12.11
CA LEU A 289 32.07 12.69 13.57
C LEU A 289 31.89 11.35 14.29
N LEU A 290 31.38 10.30 13.62
CA LEU A 290 31.45 8.91 14.10
C LEU A 290 32.89 8.39 14.34
N SER A 291 33.91 9.11 13.86
CA SER A 291 35.34 8.82 14.08
C SER A 291 36.08 10.01 14.71
N ALA A 292 35.38 10.82 15.52
CA ALA A 292 36.01 11.83 16.36
C ALA A 292 36.90 11.19 17.44
N ASP A 293 37.97 11.90 17.85
CA ASP A 293 38.91 11.44 18.89
C ASP A 293 38.27 11.27 20.28
N ASP A 294 37.10 11.88 20.51
CA ASP A 294 36.32 11.75 21.74
C ASP A 294 34.98 11.02 21.52
N SER A 295 34.68 10.09 22.42
CA SER A 295 33.55 9.15 22.28
C SER A 295 32.17 9.79 22.43
N GLU A 296 32.05 10.95 23.10
CA GLU A 296 30.79 11.66 23.23
C GLU A 296 30.39 12.34 21.92
N THR A 297 31.33 12.93 21.19
CA THR A 297 31.06 13.51 19.86
C THR A 297 30.57 12.43 18.88
N GLY A 298 31.22 11.27 18.90
CA GLY A 298 30.79 10.10 18.12
C GLY A 298 29.40 9.60 18.52
N TRP A 299 29.10 9.52 19.81
CA TRP A 299 27.77 9.14 20.31
C TRP A 299 26.67 10.12 19.87
N PHE A 300 26.89 11.43 20.04
CA PHE A 300 25.93 12.45 19.60
C PHE A 300 25.72 12.43 18.08
N ALA A 301 26.76 12.16 17.29
CA ALA A 301 26.63 11.99 15.83
C ALA A 301 25.82 10.74 15.47
N ALA A 302 26.06 9.60 16.15
CA ALA A 302 25.29 8.37 15.98
C ALA A 302 23.81 8.56 16.35
N MET A 303 23.52 9.19 17.49
CA MET A 303 22.16 9.52 17.92
C MET A 303 21.44 10.45 16.93
N THR A 304 22.15 11.42 16.35
CA THR A 304 21.58 12.30 15.31
C THR A 304 21.24 11.50 14.05
N LEU A 305 22.10 10.57 13.62
CA LEU A 305 21.83 9.67 12.49
C LEU A 305 20.68 8.70 12.78
N ARG A 306 20.53 8.15 14.00
CA ARG A 306 19.36 7.33 14.38
C ARG A 306 18.07 8.15 14.33
N THR A 307 18.07 9.34 14.91
CA THR A 307 16.89 10.22 14.93
C THR A 307 16.47 10.56 13.49
N LEU A 308 17.42 10.89 12.61
CA LEU A 308 17.11 11.07 11.18
C LEU A 308 16.61 9.78 10.51
N ALA A 309 17.22 8.62 10.79
CA ALA A 309 16.78 7.34 10.23
C ALA A 309 15.36 6.97 10.66
N SER A 310 14.94 7.34 11.87
CA SER A 310 13.65 6.96 12.48
C SER A 310 12.40 7.40 11.70
N GLN A 311 12.53 8.32 10.73
CA GLN A 311 11.42 8.79 9.92
C GLN A 311 11.60 8.47 8.43
N ARG A 312 10.50 8.18 7.72
CA ARG A 312 10.48 7.83 6.28
C ARG A 312 11.46 8.64 5.42
N LYS A 313 11.36 9.97 5.47
CA LYS A 313 12.18 10.86 4.63
C LYS A 313 13.67 10.68 4.90
N GLY A 314 14.05 10.49 6.17
CA GLY A 314 15.44 10.36 6.56
C GLY A 314 15.98 8.96 6.32
N CYS A 315 15.21 7.90 6.63
CA CYS A 315 15.56 6.54 6.23
C CYS A 315 15.89 6.46 4.73
N LEU A 316 15.01 6.99 3.87
CA LEU A 316 15.25 7.05 2.42
C LEU A 316 16.47 7.92 2.07
N ARG A 317 16.65 9.09 2.71
CA ARG A 317 17.75 10.00 2.42
C ARG A 317 19.11 9.41 2.82
N LEU A 318 19.23 8.85 4.02
CA LEU A 318 20.44 8.20 4.52
C LEU A 318 20.82 6.98 3.66
N ARG A 319 19.85 6.16 3.23
CA ARG A 319 20.10 5.08 2.25
C ARG A 319 20.56 5.58 0.88
N SER A 320 20.10 6.78 0.47
CA SER A 320 20.47 7.38 -0.83
C SER A 320 21.80 8.15 -0.83
N CYS A 321 22.29 8.54 0.35
CA CYS A 321 23.49 9.36 0.50
C CYS A 321 24.75 8.46 0.54
N PRO A 322 25.66 8.54 -0.44
CA PRO A 322 26.83 7.67 -0.49
C PRO A 322 27.74 7.83 0.73
N GLY A 323 28.23 6.71 1.27
CA GLY A 323 29.16 6.68 2.41
C GLY A 323 28.48 6.61 3.78
N VAL A 324 27.17 6.83 3.90
CA VAL A 324 26.47 6.81 5.19
C VAL A 324 26.38 5.41 5.77
N TYR A 325 25.97 4.43 4.95
CA TYR A 325 25.86 3.04 5.39
C TYR A 325 27.24 2.42 5.64
N GLU A 326 28.21 2.79 4.81
CA GLU A 326 29.61 2.38 4.92
C GLU A 326 30.25 2.88 6.22
N ALA A 327 30.17 4.17 6.53
CA ALA A 327 30.73 4.74 7.76
C ALA A 327 30.10 4.14 9.04
N LEU A 328 28.78 3.93 9.04
CA LEU A 328 28.09 3.22 10.13
C LEU A 328 28.61 1.77 10.26
N LYS A 329 28.85 1.06 9.16
CA LYS A 329 29.36 -0.32 9.16
C LYS A 329 30.82 -0.44 9.54
N GLU A 330 31.66 0.54 9.20
CA GLU A 330 33.06 0.60 9.60
C GLU A 330 33.18 0.75 11.12
N VAL A 331 32.43 1.68 11.71
CA VAL A 331 32.47 1.93 13.17
C VAL A 331 31.78 0.81 13.98
N GLU A 332 30.73 0.17 13.45
CA GLU A 332 30.13 -1.02 14.09
C GLU A 332 31.12 -2.18 14.24
N GLN A 333 32.09 -2.31 13.32
CA GLN A 333 33.08 -3.39 13.32
C GLN A 333 34.28 -3.14 14.25
N LEU A 334 34.47 -1.92 14.76
CA LEU A 334 35.53 -1.60 15.71
C LEU A 334 35.25 -2.22 17.10
N GLU A 335 36.29 -2.74 17.75
CA GLU A 335 36.19 -3.39 19.07
C GLU A 335 36.09 -2.35 20.21
N ASP A 336 36.91 -1.29 20.17
CA ASP A 336 37.05 -0.28 21.23
C ASP A 336 36.02 0.89 21.16
N VAL A 337 34.78 0.62 20.73
CA VAL A 337 33.71 1.65 20.64
C VAL A 337 32.84 1.66 21.90
N ASN A 338 32.44 2.86 22.35
CA ASN A 338 31.49 3.04 23.45
C ASN A 338 30.18 2.23 23.22
N SER A 339 29.68 1.57 24.27
CA SER A 339 28.51 0.68 24.22
C SER A 339 27.27 1.35 23.63
N ASP A 340 27.00 2.57 24.07
CA ASP A 340 25.77 3.30 23.83
C ASP A 340 25.79 3.87 22.39
N MET A 341 26.98 4.29 21.93
CA MET A 341 27.26 4.64 20.54
C MET A 341 27.12 3.44 19.60
N LYS A 342 27.56 2.26 20.04
CA LYS A 342 27.43 1.02 19.27
C LYS A 342 25.97 0.58 19.16
N GLU A 343 25.17 0.73 20.22
CA GLU A 343 23.72 0.52 20.18
C GLU A 343 23.01 1.50 19.22
N GLU A 344 23.30 2.80 19.32
CA GLU A 344 22.79 3.84 18.41
C GLU A 344 23.09 3.52 16.93
N ILE A 345 24.33 3.09 16.62
CA ILE A 345 24.76 2.66 15.28
C ILE A 345 24.03 1.38 14.84
N MET A 346 23.92 0.37 15.69
CA MET A 346 23.24 -0.89 15.38
C MET A 346 21.75 -0.69 15.09
N ILE A 347 21.06 0.14 15.88
CA ILE A 347 19.66 0.50 15.64
C ILE A 347 19.52 1.26 14.31
N THR A 348 20.42 2.22 14.04
CA THR A 348 20.43 2.95 12.76
C THR A 348 20.60 2.00 11.58
N LEU A 349 21.55 1.05 11.64
CA LEU A 349 21.78 0.06 10.60
C LEU A 349 20.58 -0.87 10.37
N GLU A 350 19.82 -1.21 11.43
CA GLU A 350 18.59 -2.02 11.34
C GLU A 350 17.43 -1.24 10.69
N ILE A 351 17.34 0.07 10.92
CA ILE A 351 16.38 0.96 10.27
C ILE A 351 16.70 1.13 8.78
N LEU A 352 17.99 1.21 8.43
CA LEU A 352 18.45 1.37 7.05
C LEU A 352 18.39 0.08 6.20
N LYS A 353 18.08 -1.09 6.76
CA LYS A 353 17.86 -2.32 5.97
C LYS A 353 16.59 -2.20 5.11
N PRO A 354 16.63 -2.52 3.80
CA PRO A 354 15.43 -2.63 2.98
C PRO A 354 14.43 -3.65 3.53
N LEU A 355 13.14 -3.36 3.41
CA LEU A 355 12.05 -4.27 3.77
C LEU A 355 12.13 -5.57 2.96
N SER A 356 12.32 -6.69 3.65
CA SER A 356 12.41 -8.01 3.03
C SER A 356 11.07 -8.47 2.44
N PRO A 357 11.07 -9.24 1.34
CA PRO A 357 9.87 -9.90 0.85
C PRO A 357 9.33 -10.89 1.89
N PRO A 358 8.01 -11.05 2.02
CA PRO A 358 7.45 -12.21 2.71
C PRO A 358 7.79 -13.51 1.97
N GLU A 359 7.72 -14.63 2.69
CA GLU A 359 7.69 -15.95 2.07
C GLU A 359 6.43 -16.14 1.20
N ALA A 360 6.48 -17.09 0.27
CA ALA A 360 5.33 -17.39 -0.60
C ALA A 360 4.07 -17.72 0.23
N PRO A 361 2.89 -17.19 -0.11
CA PRO A 361 1.70 -17.37 0.70
C PRO A 361 1.23 -18.82 0.65
N PHE A 362 0.94 -19.42 1.80
CA PHE A 362 0.28 -20.71 1.87
C PHE A 362 -1.18 -20.58 1.42
N ILE A 363 -1.52 -21.23 0.30
CA ILE A 363 -2.87 -21.18 -0.27
C ILE A 363 -3.57 -22.53 -0.08
N LYS A 364 -4.67 -22.51 0.67
CA LYS A 364 -5.58 -23.65 0.85
C LYS A 364 -6.86 -23.42 0.03
N VAL A 365 -7.05 -24.20 -1.02
CA VAL A 365 -8.33 -24.27 -1.74
C VAL A 365 -9.43 -24.72 -0.77
N LEU A 366 -10.53 -23.96 -0.70
CA LEU A 366 -11.69 -24.28 0.15
C LEU A 366 -12.87 -24.81 -0.66
N SER A 367 -13.04 -24.30 -1.87
CA SER A 367 -14.15 -24.65 -2.77
C SER A 367 -13.78 -24.39 -4.23
N SER A 368 -14.72 -24.61 -5.14
CA SER A 368 -14.60 -24.18 -6.54
C SER A 368 -14.54 -22.66 -6.72
N ARG A 369 -14.82 -21.87 -5.66
CA ARG A 369 -14.97 -20.40 -5.72
C ARG A 369 -14.24 -19.63 -4.63
N SER A 370 -13.53 -20.31 -3.72
CA SER A 370 -12.80 -19.65 -2.63
C SER A 370 -11.53 -20.39 -2.21
N CYS A 371 -10.55 -19.61 -1.76
CA CYS A 371 -9.25 -20.04 -1.25
C CYS A 371 -8.90 -19.23 0.00
N HIS A 372 -8.41 -19.89 1.04
CA HIS A 372 -7.80 -19.23 2.18
C HIS A 372 -6.30 -19.06 1.92
N ALA A 373 -5.82 -17.83 1.97
CA ALA A 373 -4.41 -17.47 1.90
C ALA A 373 -3.90 -17.09 3.29
N SER A 374 -2.72 -17.56 3.67
CA SER A 374 -2.02 -17.14 4.88
C SER A 374 -0.51 -17.08 4.65
N TRP A 375 0.19 -16.24 5.40
CA TRP A 375 1.64 -16.04 5.26
C TRP A 375 2.29 -15.78 6.61
N ASN A 376 3.61 -15.90 6.69
CA ASN A 376 4.35 -15.58 7.91
C ASN A 376 4.50 -14.06 8.06
N LYS A 377 4.43 -13.55 9.30
CA LYS A 377 4.68 -12.13 9.56
C LYS A 377 6.17 -11.83 9.31
N VAL A 378 6.45 -10.87 8.45
CA VAL A 378 7.80 -10.32 8.27
C VAL A 378 8.19 -9.58 9.55
N THR A 379 9.25 -10.07 10.20
CA THR A 379 9.92 -9.33 11.28
C THR A 379 10.75 -8.21 10.65
N TYR A 380 10.23 -7.00 10.70
CA TYR A 380 10.94 -5.77 10.34
C TYR A 380 11.21 -4.93 11.58
N ASN A 381 11.96 -3.83 11.44
CA ASN A 381 12.30 -2.95 12.55
C ASN A 381 11.05 -2.38 13.25
N TYR A 382 11.15 -2.19 14.57
CA TYR A 382 10.04 -1.79 15.45
C TYR A 382 9.52 -0.35 15.24
N VAL A 383 10.04 0.37 14.24
CA VAL A 383 9.80 1.81 14.02
C VAL A 383 8.65 2.06 13.05
N PHE A 384 8.36 1.12 12.13
CA PHE A 384 7.34 1.29 11.09
C PHE A 384 6.32 0.14 11.11
N ASP A 385 5.03 0.49 11.09
CA ASP A 385 3.96 -0.50 10.98
C ASP A 385 4.02 -1.22 9.63
N ILE A 386 3.97 -2.56 9.68
CA ILE A 386 3.92 -3.42 8.50
C ILE A 386 2.49 -3.87 8.21
N ARG A 387 2.05 -3.59 6.99
CA ARG A 387 0.85 -4.14 6.35
C ARG A 387 1.26 -5.08 5.21
N TYR A 388 0.31 -5.85 4.71
CA TYR A 388 0.48 -6.77 3.60
C TYR A 388 -0.49 -6.45 2.48
N GLN A 389 -0.06 -6.70 1.24
CA GLN A 389 -0.93 -6.69 0.08
C GLN A 389 -0.87 -8.05 -0.62
N LEU A 390 -2.00 -8.75 -0.67
CA LEU A 390 -2.15 -10.01 -1.38
C LEU A 390 -2.64 -9.74 -2.80
N PHE A 391 -2.00 -10.35 -3.79
CA PHE A 391 -2.34 -10.23 -5.20
C PHE A 391 -2.71 -11.58 -5.81
N GLU A 392 -3.78 -11.57 -6.61
CA GLU A 392 -4.21 -12.65 -7.51
C GLU A 392 -3.78 -12.26 -8.93
N GLY A 393 -2.71 -12.86 -9.44
CA GLY A 393 -2.02 -12.36 -10.63
C GLY A 393 -1.49 -10.95 -10.36
N ASP A 394 -2.12 -9.94 -10.97
CA ASP A 394 -1.83 -8.51 -10.77
C ASP A 394 -2.99 -7.73 -10.13
N ARG A 395 -4.07 -8.41 -9.71
CA ARG A 395 -5.16 -7.80 -8.94
C ARG A 395 -4.86 -7.87 -7.45
N CYS A 396 -4.68 -6.73 -6.78
CA CYS A 396 -4.69 -6.69 -5.32
C CYS A 396 -6.09 -7.10 -4.81
N VAL A 397 -6.14 -8.10 -3.92
CA VAL A 397 -7.38 -8.66 -3.33
C VAL A 397 -7.50 -8.43 -1.82
N TYR A 398 -6.40 -8.09 -1.15
CA TYR A 398 -6.38 -7.68 0.26
C TYR A 398 -5.28 -6.63 0.49
N CYS A 399 -5.54 -5.67 1.37
CA CYS A 399 -4.55 -4.73 1.90
C CYS A 399 -4.86 -4.45 3.38
N GLY A 400 -3.97 -4.83 4.29
CA GLY A 400 -4.18 -4.69 5.74
C GLY A 400 -3.10 -5.36 6.60
N PRO A 401 -3.23 -5.33 7.94
CA PRO A 401 -2.20 -5.82 8.88
C PRO A 401 -2.25 -7.33 9.14
N ASP A 402 -3.34 -8.01 8.80
CA ASP A 402 -3.52 -9.45 9.04
C ASP A 402 -2.60 -10.28 8.15
N CYS A 403 -2.16 -11.44 8.65
CA CYS A 403 -1.34 -12.39 7.91
C CYS A 403 -2.17 -13.50 7.23
N GLN A 404 -3.46 -13.24 6.98
CA GLN A 404 -4.39 -14.18 6.36
C GLN A 404 -5.58 -13.47 5.69
N PHE A 405 -6.14 -14.06 4.64
CA PHE A 405 -7.33 -13.56 3.94
C PHE A 405 -8.07 -14.68 3.20
N GLU A 406 -9.40 -14.60 3.07
CA GLU A 406 -10.19 -15.56 2.27
C GLU A 406 -10.61 -14.94 0.92
N VAL A 407 -9.88 -15.30 -0.13
CA VAL A 407 -10.18 -14.89 -1.50
C VAL A 407 -11.44 -15.63 -1.98
N ASN A 408 -12.41 -14.87 -2.44
CA ASN A 408 -13.76 -15.34 -2.78
C ASN A 408 -14.15 -14.97 -4.22
N SER A 409 -15.27 -15.53 -4.70
CA SER A 409 -15.80 -15.30 -6.06
C SER A 409 -14.89 -15.76 -7.22
N LEU A 410 -14.01 -16.72 -6.97
CA LEU A 410 -13.19 -17.37 -8.00
C LEU A 410 -14.06 -18.19 -8.97
N LEU A 411 -13.53 -18.47 -10.16
CA LEU A 411 -14.09 -19.42 -11.12
C LEU A 411 -13.66 -20.87 -10.79
N PRO A 412 -14.53 -21.88 -11.00
CA PRO A 412 -14.20 -23.30 -10.84
C PRO A 412 -13.15 -23.83 -11.81
N HIS A 413 -12.37 -24.82 -11.35
CA HIS A 413 -11.32 -25.50 -12.11
C HIS A 413 -10.38 -24.56 -12.88
N GLN A 414 -10.11 -23.38 -12.30
CA GLN A 414 -9.27 -22.35 -12.87
C GLN A 414 -7.99 -22.23 -12.05
N THR A 415 -6.85 -22.09 -12.73
CA THR A 415 -5.55 -21.88 -12.10
C THR A 415 -5.33 -20.40 -11.78
N TYR A 416 -4.85 -20.11 -10.58
CA TYR A 416 -4.51 -18.78 -10.07
C TYR A 416 -3.10 -18.80 -9.46
N GLY A 417 -2.36 -17.70 -9.63
CA GLY A 417 -1.11 -17.45 -8.90
C GLY A 417 -1.33 -16.38 -7.84
N PHE A 418 -0.91 -16.65 -6.61
CA PHE A 418 -1.01 -15.73 -5.48
C PHE A 418 0.38 -15.33 -4.99
N LYS A 419 0.62 -14.02 -4.94
CA LYS A 419 1.86 -13.40 -4.43
C LYS A 419 1.50 -12.36 -3.36
N VAL A 420 2.37 -12.13 -2.39
CA VAL A 420 2.16 -11.14 -1.32
C VAL A 420 3.39 -10.23 -1.22
N GLN A 421 3.18 -8.95 -0.93
CA GLN A 421 4.27 -8.02 -0.56
C GLN A 421 4.00 -7.42 0.81
N ALA A 422 5.08 -7.07 1.52
CA ALA A 422 5.02 -6.29 2.75
C ALA A 422 5.07 -4.80 2.40
N VAL A 423 4.36 -3.98 3.16
CA VAL A 423 4.28 -2.53 2.96
C VAL A 423 4.50 -1.86 4.30
N SER A 424 5.58 -1.11 4.40
CA SER A 424 5.84 -0.17 5.49
C SER A 424 5.37 1.23 5.11
N ASP A 425 5.36 2.15 6.06
CA ASP A 425 5.18 3.57 5.72
C ASP A 425 6.40 4.16 4.98
N VAL A 426 7.53 3.46 4.88
CA VAL A 426 8.73 3.91 4.15
C VAL A 426 8.71 3.46 2.69
N GLU A 427 8.55 2.16 2.49
CA GLU A 427 8.72 1.42 1.24
C GLU A 427 7.81 0.17 1.16
N GLU A 428 7.60 -0.30 -0.06
CA GLU A 428 7.03 -1.61 -0.37
C GLU A 428 8.19 -2.60 -0.60
N SER A 429 8.08 -3.83 -0.11
CA SER A 429 9.04 -4.87 -0.47
C SER A 429 8.81 -5.37 -1.90
N ILE A 430 9.80 -6.08 -2.45
CA ILE A 430 9.54 -6.89 -3.63
C ILE A 430 8.51 -7.99 -3.30
N PHE A 431 7.77 -8.46 -4.30
CA PHE A 431 6.83 -9.56 -4.12
C PHE A 431 7.52 -10.83 -3.62
N SER A 432 6.78 -11.62 -2.83
CA SER A 432 7.06 -13.02 -2.60
C SER A 432 7.10 -13.81 -3.91
N GLU A 433 7.69 -15.00 -3.87
CA GLU A 433 7.41 -16.03 -4.86
C GLU A 433 5.89 -16.33 -4.94
N SER A 434 5.42 -16.73 -6.12
CA SER A 434 3.99 -16.92 -6.39
C SER A 434 3.54 -18.37 -6.16
N THR A 435 2.66 -18.58 -5.19
CA THR A 435 2.00 -19.88 -4.98
C THR A 435 0.90 -20.09 -6.01
N ILE A 436 1.03 -21.13 -6.84
CA ILE A 436 0.05 -21.48 -7.89
C ILE A 436 -0.88 -22.58 -7.39
N VAL A 437 -2.19 -22.37 -7.48
CA VAL A 437 -3.23 -23.37 -7.18
C VAL A 437 -4.29 -23.42 -8.27
N THR A 438 -5.00 -24.53 -8.38
CA THR A 438 -6.22 -24.64 -9.21
C THR A 438 -7.41 -24.86 -8.29
N THR A 439 -8.49 -24.10 -8.50
CA THR A 439 -9.74 -24.26 -7.74
C THR A 439 -10.38 -25.62 -8.00
N ASP A 440 -11.23 -26.05 -7.07
CA ASP A 440 -11.98 -27.30 -7.19
C ASP A 440 -12.88 -27.29 -8.45
N GLU A 441 -13.13 -28.48 -9.01
CA GLU A 441 -14.19 -28.64 -10.03
C GLU A 441 -15.57 -28.23 -9.45
N ASP A 442 -16.51 -27.85 -10.31
CA ASP A 442 -17.93 -27.60 -10.00
C ASP A 442 -18.80 -28.33 -11.05
N LEU A 443 -20.12 -28.20 -10.98
CA LEU A 443 -21.02 -28.76 -12.00
C LEU A 443 -20.89 -28.00 -13.33
N PRO A 444 -20.93 -28.68 -14.51
CA PRO A 444 -21.02 -28.00 -15.80
C PRO A 444 -22.28 -27.15 -15.93
N GLU A 445 -22.27 -26.23 -16.89
CA GLU A 445 -23.50 -25.68 -17.46
C GLU A 445 -24.29 -26.72 -18.26
N ALA A 446 -25.50 -26.33 -18.69
CA ALA A 446 -26.30 -27.14 -19.60
C ALA A 446 -25.62 -27.24 -20.99
N PRO A 447 -25.69 -28.40 -21.68
CA PRO A 447 -25.30 -28.54 -23.08
C PRO A 447 -26.06 -27.56 -23.97
N GLN A 448 -25.37 -26.91 -24.91
CA GLN A 448 -25.96 -25.84 -25.72
C GLN A 448 -26.71 -26.40 -26.93
N ASN A 449 -27.68 -25.66 -27.47
CA ASN A 449 -28.37 -25.97 -28.74
C ASN A 449 -28.96 -27.39 -28.87
N LEU A 450 -29.47 -28.00 -27.78
CA LEU A 450 -30.14 -29.31 -27.83
C LEU A 450 -31.36 -29.25 -28.76
N ARG A 451 -31.35 -30.08 -29.81
CA ARG A 451 -32.32 -30.02 -30.92
C ARG A 451 -32.57 -31.40 -31.56
N VAL A 452 -33.75 -31.55 -32.17
CA VAL A 452 -34.06 -32.69 -33.04
C VAL A 452 -33.24 -32.55 -34.34
N LEU A 453 -32.60 -33.64 -34.76
CA LEU A 453 -31.88 -33.76 -36.04
C LEU A 453 -32.62 -34.67 -37.05
N GLY A 454 -33.54 -35.51 -36.58
CA GLY A 454 -34.37 -36.36 -37.42
C GLY A 454 -35.47 -37.04 -36.63
N SER A 455 -36.58 -37.35 -37.29
CA SER A 455 -37.76 -37.99 -36.70
C SER A 455 -38.29 -39.09 -37.61
N THR A 456 -38.71 -40.21 -37.02
CA THR A 456 -39.45 -41.28 -37.68
C THR A 456 -40.67 -41.65 -36.84
N ALA A 457 -41.51 -42.55 -37.33
CA ALA A 457 -42.66 -43.07 -36.59
C ALA A 457 -42.31 -43.79 -35.27
N THR A 458 -41.06 -44.24 -35.07
CA THR A 458 -40.65 -45.02 -33.89
C THR A 458 -39.32 -44.60 -33.27
N GLN A 459 -38.65 -43.59 -33.83
CA GLN A 459 -37.36 -43.09 -33.37
C GLN A 459 -37.28 -41.56 -33.44
N LEU A 460 -36.47 -40.97 -32.56
CA LEU A 460 -36.07 -39.57 -32.63
C LEU A 460 -34.54 -39.47 -32.48
N LYS A 461 -33.90 -38.76 -33.39
CA LYS A 461 -32.47 -38.43 -33.34
C LYS A 461 -32.29 -37.00 -32.85
N PHE A 462 -31.42 -36.81 -31.87
CA PHE A 462 -31.10 -35.52 -31.25
C PHE A 462 -29.62 -35.20 -31.40
N GLY A 463 -29.28 -33.92 -31.24
CA GLY A 463 -27.91 -33.48 -31.06
C GLY A 463 -27.84 -32.18 -30.28
N TRP A 464 -26.68 -31.95 -29.68
CA TRP A 464 -26.37 -30.78 -28.87
C TRP A 464 -24.94 -30.32 -29.17
N ASN A 465 -24.56 -29.21 -28.56
CA ASN A 465 -23.20 -28.70 -28.51
C ASN A 465 -22.71 -28.85 -27.04
N PRO A 466 -21.40 -28.83 -26.76
CA PRO A 466 -20.89 -28.79 -25.39
C PRO A 466 -21.46 -27.61 -24.58
N PRO A 467 -21.39 -27.66 -23.23
CA PRO A 467 -21.58 -26.48 -22.38
C PRO A 467 -20.52 -25.42 -22.71
N ASN A 468 -20.84 -24.13 -22.54
CA ASN A 468 -19.84 -23.07 -22.73
C ASN A 468 -18.82 -23.09 -21.58
N ILE A 469 -19.29 -23.29 -20.35
CA ILE A 469 -18.46 -23.46 -19.16
C ILE A 469 -18.66 -24.87 -18.59
N VAL A 470 -17.58 -25.67 -18.58
CA VAL A 470 -17.59 -27.05 -18.06
C VAL A 470 -17.30 -27.11 -16.55
N ASN A 471 -16.64 -26.09 -15.99
CA ASN A 471 -16.25 -26.01 -14.58
C ASN A 471 -15.40 -27.19 -14.07
N GLY A 472 -14.75 -27.95 -14.95
CA GLY A 472 -14.03 -29.16 -14.59
C GLY A 472 -13.68 -30.03 -15.80
N VAL A 473 -13.35 -31.29 -15.55
CA VAL A 473 -13.04 -32.27 -16.60
C VAL A 473 -14.30 -33.04 -16.96
N LEU A 474 -14.84 -32.79 -18.16
CA LEU A 474 -16.04 -33.45 -18.68
C LEU A 474 -15.90 -34.99 -18.62
N LYS A 475 -16.87 -35.66 -17.98
CA LYS A 475 -16.95 -37.12 -17.86
C LYS A 475 -17.97 -37.77 -18.81
N GLY A 476 -18.83 -36.95 -19.44
CA GLY A 476 -19.83 -37.37 -20.42
C GLY A 476 -21.15 -36.60 -20.33
N TYR A 477 -22.09 -37.02 -21.18
CA TYR A 477 -23.46 -36.52 -21.25
C TYR A 477 -24.44 -37.62 -20.82
N TYR A 478 -25.47 -37.24 -20.06
CA TYR A 478 -26.57 -38.12 -19.70
C TYR A 478 -27.85 -37.70 -20.41
N VAL A 479 -28.40 -38.58 -21.24
CA VAL A 479 -29.65 -38.37 -21.98
C VAL A 479 -30.81 -38.95 -21.17
N TYR A 480 -31.91 -38.20 -21.09
CA TYR A 480 -33.13 -38.58 -20.40
C TYR A 480 -34.35 -38.45 -21.31
N GLN A 481 -35.26 -39.42 -21.22
CA GLN A 481 -36.63 -39.31 -21.71
C GLN A 481 -37.54 -39.01 -20.52
N ALA A 482 -38.06 -37.78 -20.44
CA ALA A 482 -38.67 -37.21 -19.23
C ALA A 482 -37.81 -37.48 -17.97
N LYS A 483 -38.24 -38.41 -17.10
CA LYS A 483 -37.53 -38.77 -15.85
C LYS A 483 -36.53 -39.93 -15.99
N ASN A 484 -36.63 -40.75 -17.02
CA ASN A 484 -35.83 -41.96 -17.17
C ASN A 484 -34.51 -41.63 -17.88
N MET A 485 -33.38 -42.05 -17.32
CA MET A 485 -32.07 -41.98 -18.01
C MET A 485 -32.02 -43.09 -19.05
N VAL A 486 -31.71 -42.74 -20.31
CA VAL A 486 -31.73 -43.67 -21.45
C VAL A 486 -30.35 -43.92 -22.04
N GLU A 487 -29.40 -42.99 -21.87
CA GLU A 487 -28.02 -43.14 -22.36
C GLU A 487 -27.02 -42.34 -21.50
N HIS A 488 -25.80 -42.85 -21.39
CA HIS A 488 -24.62 -42.09 -21.00
C HIS A 488 -23.57 -42.20 -22.11
N THR A 489 -23.12 -41.08 -22.66
CA THR A 489 -22.27 -41.05 -23.86
C THR A 489 -21.30 -39.87 -23.86
N MET A 490 -20.19 -40.01 -24.60
CA MET A 490 -19.29 -38.88 -24.92
C MET A 490 -19.70 -38.16 -26.22
N GLU A 491 -20.59 -38.76 -27.01
CA GLU A 491 -21.06 -38.21 -28.27
C GLU A 491 -21.92 -36.95 -28.08
N LEU A 492 -22.00 -36.13 -29.13
CA LEU A 492 -22.84 -34.94 -29.19
C LEU A 492 -24.22 -35.20 -29.83
N ALA A 493 -24.60 -36.46 -29.98
CA ALA A 493 -25.85 -36.90 -30.57
C ALA A 493 -26.32 -38.24 -29.96
N SER A 494 -27.63 -38.48 -29.99
CA SER A 494 -28.28 -39.70 -29.46
C SER A 494 -29.50 -40.06 -30.32
N ILE A 495 -29.90 -41.34 -30.31
CA ILE A 495 -31.10 -41.85 -30.98
C ILE A 495 -31.94 -42.63 -29.97
N ILE A 496 -33.13 -42.13 -29.65
CA ILE A 496 -34.08 -42.83 -28.78
C ILE A 496 -35.07 -43.59 -29.67
N SER A 497 -35.23 -44.88 -29.41
CA SER A 497 -36.01 -45.82 -30.23
C SER A 497 -37.14 -46.47 -29.44
N GLY A 498 -38.06 -47.16 -30.14
CA GLY A 498 -39.21 -47.84 -29.51
C GLY A 498 -40.36 -46.89 -29.16
N LEU A 499 -40.41 -45.73 -29.82
CA LEU A 499 -41.39 -44.68 -29.58
C LEU A 499 -42.72 -44.98 -30.30
N THR A 500 -43.80 -44.36 -29.82
CA THR A 500 -45.12 -44.35 -30.46
C THR A 500 -45.16 -43.24 -31.52
N SER A 501 -45.81 -43.47 -32.66
CA SER A 501 -45.94 -42.50 -33.76
C SER A 501 -46.90 -41.35 -33.44
N ASN A 502 -46.59 -40.14 -33.93
CA ASN A 502 -47.34 -38.90 -33.67
C ASN A 502 -47.47 -38.54 -32.18
N THR A 503 -46.42 -38.82 -31.41
CA THR A 503 -46.35 -38.56 -29.95
C THR A 503 -45.21 -37.60 -29.65
N ALA A 504 -45.48 -36.60 -28.82
CA ALA A 504 -44.48 -35.68 -28.30
C ALA A 504 -43.69 -36.31 -27.14
N TYR A 505 -42.37 -36.23 -27.21
CA TYR A 505 -41.45 -36.69 -26.17
C TYR A 505 -40.54 -35.55 -25.72
N GLU A 506 -40.52 -35.28 -24.42
CA GLU A 506 -39.56 -34.36 -23.80
C GLU A 506 -38.25 -35.09 -23.54
N ILE A 507 -37.19 -34.63 -24.20
CA ILE A 507 -35.82 -35.14 -24.03
C ILE A 507 -34.98 -34.10 -23.32
N GLN A 508 -34.25 -34.55 -22.32
CA GLN A 508 -33.40 -33.70 -21.48
C GLN A 508 -31.96 -34.23 -21.53
N VAL A 509 -30.96 -33.36 -21.63
CA VAL A 509 -29.53 -33.75 -21.62
C VAL A 509 -28.74 -32.86 -20.67
N CYS A 510 -27.90 -33.45 -19.80
CA CYS A 510 -26.92 -32.73 -18.99
C CYS A 510 -25.51 -33.28 -19.16
N ALA A 511 -24.51 -32.40 -19.04
CA ALA A 511 -23.10 -32.75 -18.93
C ALA A 511 -22.73 -33.09 -17.47
N ALA A 512 -21.57 -33.74 -17.24
CA ALA A 512 -21.07 -34.04 -15.90
C ALA A 512 -19.56 -33.86 -15.71
N THR A 513 -19.15 -33.48 -14.50
CA THR A 513 -17.76 -33.45 -13.99
C THR A 513 -17.59 -34.46 -12.85
N VAL A 514 -16.45 -34.47 -12.16
CA VAL A 514 -16.28 -35.29 -10.94
C VAL A 514 -17.24 -34.88 -9.81
N LYS A 515 -17.74 -33.64 -9.80
CA LYS A 515 -18.72 -33.16 -8.80
C LYS A 515 -20.15 -33.65 -9.06
N GLY A 516 -20.44 -34.12 -10.27
CA GLY A 516 -21.76 -34.65 -10.64
C GLY A 516 -22.31 -34.03 -11.92
N LYS A 517 -23.64 -34.04 -12.05
CA LYS A 517 -24.36 -33.66 -13.26
C LYS A 517 -24.83 -32.22 -13.20
N GLY A 518 -24.56 -31.45 -14.24
CA GLY A 518 -25.05 -30.08 -14.42
C GLY A 518 -26.56 -30.00 -14.67
N PRO A 519 -27.11 -28.78 -14.85
CA PRO A 519 -28.49 -28.58 -15.23
C PRO A 519 -28.73 -29.17 -16.63
N LYS A 520 -30.00 -29.53 -16.90
CA LYS A 520 -30.37 -30.17 -18.15
C LYS A 520 -30.82 -29.13 -19.18
N ALA A 521 -30.29 -29.21 -20.39
CA ALA A 521 -30.96 -28.69 -21.56
C ALA A 521 -32.20 -29.55 -21.86
N VAL A 522 -33.25 -28.95 -22.42
CA VAL A 522 -34.52 -29.63 -22.72
C VAL A 522 -34.95 -29.30 -24.14
N CYS A 523 -35.46 -30.30 -24.86
CA CYS A 523 -36.15 -30.12 -26.13
C CYS A 523 -37.35 -31.07 -26.24
N THR A 524 -38.33 -30.72 -27.07
CA THR A 524 -39.45 -31.62 -27.40
C THR A 524 -39.29 -32.11 -28.84
N GLY A 525 -39.30 -33.43 -29.02
CA GLY A 525 -39.38 -34.04 -30.36
C GLY A 525 -40.72 -34.75 -30.55
N ILE A 526 -41.31 -34.64 -31.73
CA ILE A 526 -42.54 -35.34 -32.11
C ILE A 526 -42.18 -36.42 -33.14
N THR A 527 -42.51 -37.67 -32.85
CA THR A 527 -42.37 -38.78 -33.80
C THR A 527 -43.27 -38.56 -35.01
N ALA A 528 -42.79 -38.92 -36.19
CA ALA A 528 -43.56 -38.74 -37.42
C ALA A 528 -44.86 -39.57 -37.43
N GLU A 529 -45.83 -39.17 -38.23
CA GLU A 529 -46.97 -40.05 -38.56
C GLU A 529 -46.48 -41.21 -39.43
N LEU A 530 -47.03 -42.42 -39.19
CA LEU A 530 -46.84 -43.61 -40.04
C LEU A 530 -47.05 -43.32 -41.54
N GLY A 531 -47.94 -42.37 -41.87
CA GLY A 531 -48.24 -41.97 -43.25
C GLY A 531 -47.12 -41.23 -43.99
N THR A 532 -46.12 -40.66 -43.31
CA THR A 532 -45.01 -39.92 -43.97
C THR A 532 -43.93 -40.84 -44.56
N HIS A 533 -43.92 -42.11 -44.12
CA HIS A 533 -42.99 -43.15 -44.56
C HIS A 533 -43.59 -44.11 -45.61
N ALA A 534 -44.87 -43.97 -45.92
CA ALA A 534 -45.58 -44.71 -46.96
C ALA A 534 -45.49 -44.00 -48.33
N PRO A 535 -45.67 -44.72 -49.46
CA PRO A 535 -45.83 -44.08 -50.76
C PRO A 535 -47.02 -43.13 -50.78
N SER A 536 -47.00 -42.19 -51.72
CA SER A 536 -48.18 -41.39 -52.04
C SER A 536 -49.39 -42.26 -52.38
N LYS A 537 -50.60 -41.71 -52.22
CA LYS A 537 -51.84 -42.38 -52.63
C LYS A 537 -51.79 -42.65 -54.15
N PRO A 538 -51.88 -43.91 -54.62
CA PRO A 538 -51.71 -44.22 -56.03
C PRO A 538 -52.74 -43.51 -56.91
N GLN A 539 -52.26 -42.86 -57.96
CA GLN A 539 -53.08 -42.36 -59.05
C GLN A 539 -53.45 -43.54 -59.95
N VAL A 540 -54.73 -43.64 -60.31
CA VAL A 540 -55.24 -44.75 -61.13
C VAL A 540 -56.05 -44.17 -62.27
N GLN A 541 -55.53 -44.32 -63.49
CA GLN A 541 -56.13 -43.87 -64.74
C GLN A 541 -56.77 -45.06 -65.45
N VAL A 542 -58.03 -44.93 -65.85
CA VAL A 542 -58.72 -45.96 -66.64
C VAL A 542 -58.41 -45.72 -68.11
N LEU A 543 -57.81 -46.70 -68.78
CA LEU A 543 -57.42 -46.60 -70.19
C LEU A 543 -58.45 -47.28 -71.12
N GLY A 544 -59.23 -48.22 -70.61
CA GLY A 544 -60.33 -48.84 -71.35
C GLY A 544 -61.20 -49.77 -70.50
N ARG A 545 -62.08 -50.55 -71.15
CA ARG A 545 -62.99 -51.50 -70.50
C ARG A 545 -62.30 -52.59 -69.66
N SER A 546 -61.05 -52.91 -69.99
CA SER A 546 -60.28 -53.99 -69.38
C SER A 546 -58.86 -53.60 -68.96
N GLU A 547 -58.58 -52.30 -68.85
CA GLU A 547 -57.23 -51.78 -68.57
C GLU A 547 -57.23 -50.51 -67.71
N VAL A 548 -56.35 -50.50 -66.70
CA VAL A 548 -55.98 -49.29 -65.95
C VAL A 548 -54.47 -49.16 -65.86
N HIS A 549 -53.99 -47.93 -65.75
CA HIS A 549 -52.61 -47.60 -65.40
C HIS A 549 -52.56 -47.05 -63.97
N VAL A 550 -51.64 -47.57 -63.16
CA VAL A 550 -51.45 -47.20 -61.75
C VAL A 550 -50.08 -46.54 -61.63
N SER A 551 -49.99 -45.37 -61.00
CA SER A 551 -48.73 -44.66 -60.75
C SER A 551 -48.68 -44.05 -59.35
N TRP A 552 -47.48 -43.87 -58.79
CA TRP A 552 -47.27 -43.36 -57.44
C TRP A 552 -45.92 -42.64 -57.31
N GLU A 553 -45.89 -41.59 -56.50
CA GLU A 553 -44.65 -40.99 -56.00
C GLU A 553 -44.12 -41.77 -54.78
N PRO A 554 -42.79 -41.80 -54.56
CA PRO A 554 -42.15 -42.34 -53.35
C PRO A 554 -42.66 -41.73 -52.04
N PRO A 555 -42.36 -42.35 -50.87
CA PRO A 555 -42.46 -41.70 -49.58
C PRO A 555 -41.65 -40.39 -49.54
N GLN A 556 -42.22 -39.34 -48.94
CA GLN A 556 -41.51 -38.06 -48.74
C GLN A 556 -40.32 -38.19 -47.79
N LEU A 557 -40.43 -39.08 -46.79
CA LEU A 557 -39.36 -39.43 -45.86
C LEU A 557 -39.25 -40.96 -45.80
N PRO A 558 -38.50 -41.62 -46.71
CA PRO A 558 -38.36 -43.07 -46.69
C PRO A 558 -37.65 -43.53 -45.42
N LEU A 559 -38.30 -44.39 -44.63
CA LEU A 559 -37.73 -44.97 -43.42
C LEU A 559 -36.79 -46.11 -43.83
N GLY A 560 -35.51 -45.76 -44.04
CA GLY A 560 -34.50 -46.66 -44.58
C GLY A 560 -34.43 -46.69 -46.11
N ARG A 561 -33.59 -47.58 -46.65
CA ARG A 561 -33.42 -47.76 -48.10
C ARG A 561 -34.60 -48.56 -48.66
N ILE A 562 -35.34 -47.96 -49.58
CA ILE A 562 -36.36 -48.67 -50.38
C ILE A 562 -35.66 -49.73 -51.24
N THR A 563 -36.19 -50.95 -51.19
CA THR A 563 -35.72 -52.11 -51.95
C THR A 563 -36.60 -52.37 -53.18
N ARG A 564 -37.91 -52.16 -53.06
CA ARG A 564 -38.92 -52.21 -54.12
C ARG A 564 -40.27 -51.67 -53.64
N TYR A 565 -41.23 -51.56 -54.56
CA TYR A 565 -42.65 -51.40 -54.28
C TYR A 565 -43.41 -52.69 -54.64
N ASP A 566 -44.37 -53.08 -53.81
CA ASP A 566 -45.40 -54.06 -54.16
C ASP A 566 -46.72 -53.29 -54.42
N VAL A 567 -47.38 -53.49 -55.55
CA VAL A 567 -48.75 -52.97 -55.80
C VAL A 567 -49.74 -54.10 -55.61
N SER A 568 -50.75 -53.89 -54.77
CA SER A 568 -51.87 -54.81 -54.61
C SER A 568 -53.15 -54.27 -55.22
N MET A 569 -53.93 -55.18 -55.81
CA MET A 569 -55.27 -54.94 -56.34
C MET A 569 -56.24 -55.91 -55.64
N ASN A 570 -57.26 -55.37 -54.97
CA ASN A 570 -58.20 -56.12 -54.12
C ASN A 570 -57.48 -57.08 -53.14
N GLY A 571 -56.35 -56.62 -52.56
CA GLY A 571 -55.53 -57.38 -51.60
C GLY A 571 -54.53 -58.37 -52.21
N LYS A 572 -54.54 -58.61 -53.52
CA LYS A 572 -53.57 -59.48 -54.21
C LYS A 572 -52.48 -58.65 -54.88
N ILE A 573 -51.21 -58.98 -54.64
CA ILE A 573 -50.07 -58.34 -55.34
C ILE A 573 -50.17 -58.62 -56.85
N ILE A 574 -50.09 -57.55 -57.65
CA ILE A 574 -50.15 -57.54 -59.12
C ILE A 574 -48.86 -57.01 -59.77
N TYR A 575 -48.05 -56.25 -59.02
CA TYR A 575 -46.73 -55.77 -59.44
C TYR A 575 -45.78 -55.84 -58.24
N SER A 576 -44.50 -56.15 -58.48
CA SER A 576 -43.44 -56.08 -57.48
C SER A 576 -42.15 -55.71 -58.21
N GLY A 577 -41.58 -54.54 -57.90
CA GLY A 577 -40.47 -53.97 -58.68
C GLY A 577 -40.07 -52.56 -58.23
N THR A 578 -39.15 -51.93 -58.95
CA THR A 578 -38.56 -50.63 -58.58
C THR A 578 -39.10 -49.43 -59.37
N GLU A 579 -39.96 -49.66 -60.37
CA GLU A 579 -40.60 -48.58 -61.12
C GLU A 579 -41.69 -47.91 -60.27
N LEU A 580 -42.18 -46.76 -60.75
CA LEU A 580 -43.19 -45.92 -60.08
C LEU A 580 -44.57 -45.99 -60.75
N SER A 581 -44.76 -46.97 -61.64
CA SER A 581 -46.00 -47.18 -62.37
C SER A 581 -46.12 -48.60 -62.92
N CYS A 582 -47.35 -49.11 -63.06
CA CYS A 582 -47.64 -50.36 -63.76
C CYS A 582 -49.00 -50.31 -64.50
N SER A 583 -49.10 -50.99 -65.64
CA SER A 583 -50.36 -51.19 -66.36
C SER A 583 -50.97 -52.55 -66.03
N VAL A 584 -52.30 -52.59 -65.86
CA VAL A 584 -53.06 -53.75 -65.40
C VAL A 584 -54.13 -54.08 -66.43
N HIS A 585 -53.89 -55.15 -67.20
CA HIS A 585 -54.75 -55.59 -68.30
C HIS A 585 -55.64 -56.78 -67.90
N ARG A 586 -56.63 -57.10 -68.75
CA ARG A 586 -57.61 -58.20 -68.58
C ARG A 586 -58.52 -58.03 -67.35
N LEU A 587 -58.82 -56.79 -67.00
CA LEU A 587 -59.83 -56.47 -65.99
C LEU A 587 -61.25 -56.66 -66.56
N THR A 588 -62.21 -56.89 -65.68
CA THR A 588 -63.64 -56.97 -66.02
C THR A 588 -64.20 -55.55 -66.24
N PRO A 589 -65.05 -55.30 -67.25
CA PRO A 589 -65.75 -54.02 -67.42
C PRO A 589 -66.65 -53.65 -66.24
N ASP A 590 -66.95 -52.36 -66.09
CA ASP A 590 -67.80 -51.74 -65.04
C ASP A 590 -67.51 -52.19 -63.59
N THR A 591 -66.30 -52.70 -63.32
CA THR A 591 -65.93 -53.38 -62.06
C THR A 591 -64.99 -52.52 -61.23
N GLU A 592 -65.25 -52.45 -59.92
CA GLU A 592 -64.45 -51.66 -58.98
C GLU A 592 -63.27 -52.43 -58.40
N TYR A 593 -62.10 -51.81 -58.47
CA TYR A 593 -60.84 -52.32 -57.97
C TYR A 593 -60.22 -51.33 -56.97
N CYS A 594 -59.72 -51.87 -55.87
CA CYS A 594 -59.02 -51.16 -54.80
C CYS A 594 -57.51 -51.37 -54.95
N PHE A 595 -56.74 -50.30 -55.02
CA PHE A 595 -55.29 -50.30 -55.22
C PHE A 595 -54.57 -49.73 -53.99
N VAL A 596 -53.56 -50.45 -53.52
CA VAL A 596 -52.63 -50.02 -52.46
C VAL A 596 -51.21 -50.33 -52.94
N VAL A 597 -50.33 -49.33 -52.87
CA VAL A 597 -48.87 -49.49 -53.06
C VAL A 597 -48.20 -49.59 -51.70
N THR A 598 -47.33 -50.57 -51.53
CA THR A 598 -46.49 -50.78 -50.35
C THR A 598 -45.04 -50.44 -50.69
N ALA A 599 -44.38 -49.56 -49.95
CA ALA A 599 -42.92 -49.46 -49.98
C ALA A 599 -42.31 -50.57 -49.12
N LEU A 600 -41.34 -51.32 -49.65
CA LEU A 600 -40.56 -52.30 -48.91
C LEU A 600 -39.15 -51.76 -48.71
N THR A 601 -38.80 -51.46 -47.46
CA THR A 601 -37.47 -50.95 -47.08
C THR A 601 -36.68 -52.00 -46.31
N ASN A 602 -35.43 -51.69 -45.96
CA ASN A 602 -34.67 -52.51 -45.01
C ASN A 602 -35.14 -52.38 -43.55
N GLU A 603 -36.02 -51.44 -43.23
CA GLU A 603 -36.52 -51.16 -41.87
C GLU A 603 -37.99 -51.58 -41.67
N GLY A 604 -38.72 -51.91 -42.74
CA GLY A 604 -40.13 -52.28 -42.68
C GLY A 604 -40.90 -52.16 -44.00
N LYS A 605 -42.21 -52.42 -43.93
CA LYS A 605 -43.17 -52.21 -45.02
C LYS A 605 -44.12 -51.08 -44.67
N PHE A 606 -44.42 -50.20 -45.64
CA PHE A 606 -45.28 -49.03 -45.43
C PHE A 606 -46.32 -48.88 -46.53
N ASP A 607 -47.60 -48.96 -46.17
CA ASP A 607 -48.74 -48.98 -47.09
C ASP A 607 -49.31 -47.58 -47.34
N SER A 608 -49.50 -47.24 -48.62
CA SER A 608 -50.17 -46.02 -49.06
C SER A 608 -51.68 -46.03 -48.77
N LYS A 609 -52.31 -44.85 -48.75
CA LYS A 609 -53.77 -44.72 -48.62
C LYS A 609 -54.46 -45.31 -49.85
N VAL A 610 -55.45 -46.19 -49.66
CA VAL A 610 -56.15 -46.89 -50.75
C VAL A 610 -56.81 -45.96 -51.78
N THR A 611 -56.67 -46.29 -53.07
CA THR A 611 -57.42 -45.70 -54.18
C THR A 611 -58.42 -46.71 -54.72
N LYS A 612 -59.66 -46.26 -54.98
CA LYS A 612 -60.70 -47.04 -55.66
C LYS A 612 -60.95 -46.48 -57.05
N LYS A 613 -61.04 -47.34 -58.06
CA LYS A 613 -61.49 -46.99 -59.42
C LYS A 613 -62.33 -48.11 -60.03
N ARG A 614 -63.24 -47.72 -60.92
CA ARG A 614 -64.07 -48.61 -61.71
C ARG A 614 -63.60 -48.58 -63.17
N THR A 615 -63.49 -49.74 -63.81
CA THR A 615 -63.20 -49.85 -65.25
C THR A 615 -64.34 -49.24 -66.09
N ALA A 616 -64.06 -48.92 -67.35
CA ALA A 616 -65.10 -48.43 -68.26
C ALA A 616 -66.17 -49.51 -68.53
N LYS A 617 -67.37 -49.09 -68.90
CA LYS A 617 -68.45 -49.98 -69.36
C LYS A 617 -68.12 -50.57 -70.73
N ASP A 618 -68.76 -51.69 -71.03
CA ASP A 618 -68.61 -52.37 -72.32
C ASP A 618 -69.67 -51.93 -73.34
N GLU A 619 -69.63 -50.65 -73.70
CA GLU A 619 -70.53 -50.05 -74.68
C GLU A 619 -69.87 -50.07 -76.08
N TYR A 620 -70.46 -50.84 -76.99
CA TYR A 620 -70.00 -51.00 -78.37
C TYR A 620 -70.70 -49.97 -79.27
N ASP A 621 -70.04 -48.83 -79.50
CA ASP A 621 -70.46 -47.79 -80.45
C ASP A 621 -70.09 -48.21 -81.90
N PRO A 622 -71.08 -48.50 -82.78
CA PRO A 622 -70.79 -48.97 -84.15
C PRO A 622 -70.24 -47.89 -85.09
N ASP A 623 -70.50 -46.61 -84.81
CA ASP A 623 -70.27 -45.50 -85.75
C ASP A 623 -68.88 -44.84 -85.58
N ARG A 624 -68.01 -45.39 -84.71
CA ARG A 624 -66.72 -44.79 -84.35
C ARG A 624 -65.58 -45.21 -85.30
N PRO A 625 -64.97 -44.30 -86.08
CA PRO A 625 -63.91 -44.67 -87.03
C PRO A 625 -62.61 -45.16 -86.36
N PRO A 626 -61.82 -46.03 -87.02
CA PRO A 626 -60.61 -46.62 -86.45
C PRO A 626 -59.47 -45.60 -86.26
N LEU A 627 -58.86 -45.61 -85.07
CA LEU A 627 -57.85 -44.65 -84.61
C LEU A 627 -56.42 -44.86 -85.16
N TYR A 628 -56.25 -45.58 -86.27
CA TYR A 628 -54.94 -45.78 -86.91
C TYR A 628 -55.03 -45.62 -88.43
N GLN A 629 -54.25 -44.66 -88.95
CA GLN A 629 -53.86 -44.58 -90.36
C GLN A 629 -52.33 -44.53 -90.45
N THR A 630 -51.78 -45.16 -91.49
CA THR A 630 -50.34 -45.27 -91.74
C THR A 630 -49.74 -43.97 -92.29
N PRO A 631 -48.42 -43.74 -92.09
CA PRO A 631 -47.79 -42.46 -92.40
C PRO A 631 -47.66 -42.22 -93.91
N LYS A 632 -47.70 -40.95 -94.32
CA LYS A 632 -47.26 -40.48 -95.64
C LYS A 632 -45.95 -39.70 -95.54
N LYS A 633 -45.26 -39.66 -96.68
CA LYS A 633 -43.90 -39.20 -96.92
C LYS A 633 -43.96 -37.92 -97.80
N GLU A 634 -42.81 -37.25 -97.97
CA GLU A 634 -42.51 -36.31 -99.07
C GLU A 634 -43.28 -34.96 -99.11
N GLU A 635 -42.70 -33.83 -99.55
CA GLU A 635 -41.28 -33.40 -99.70
C GLU A 635 -41.18 -31.87 -99.96
N GLU A 636 -39.97 -31.29 -99.94
CA GLU A 636 -39.56 -30.01 -100.59
C GLU A 636 -40.20 -28.64 -100.13
N LEU A 637 -39.57 -27.45 -100.19
CA LEU A 637 -38.16 -27.08 -100.44
C LEU A 637 -37.72 -25.77 -99.72
N GLN A 638 -36.45 -25.74 -99.31
CA GLN A 638 -35.50 -24.61 -99.07
C GLN A 638 -35.94 -23.13 -99.24
N LYS A 639 -35.47 -22.25 -98.32
CA LYS A 639 -34.25 -21.43 -98.52
C LYS A 639 -33.84 -20.59 -97.28
N ALA A 640 -32.54 -20.50 -97.03
CA ALA A 640 -31.89 -19.50 -96.16
C ALA A 640 -31.35 -18.33 -97.03
N PRO A 641 -30.92 -17.14 -96.52
CA PRO A 641 -29.79 -17.03 -95.58
C PRO A 641 -29.76 -15.84 -94.56
N ILE A 642 -29.02 -16.04 -93.46
CA ILE A 642 -27.96 -15.18 -92.88
C ILE A 642 -28.11 -13.63 -92.98
N HIS A 643 -28.18 -12.87 -91.85
CA HIS A 643 -27.03 -12.12 -91.24
C HIS A 643 -27.33 -11.19 -90.02
N LYS A 644 -26.27 -10.95 -89.22
CA LYS A 644 -25.86 -9.72 -88.45
C LYS A 644 -26.71 -9.09 -87.31
N LYS A 645 -26.10 -9.12 -86.11
CA LYS A 645 -25.76 -8.02 -85.17
C LYS A 645 -26.71 -6.80 -84.99
N THR A 646 -27.03 -6.52 -83.72
CA THR A 646 -26.87 -5.17 -83.11
C THR A 646 -26.51 -5.23 -81.61
N LYS A 647 -25.41 -4.55 -81.27
CA LYS A 647 -25.10 -3.86 -79.99
C LYS A 647 -24.97 -2.35 -80.36
N PRO A 648 -24.74 -1.38 -79.45
CA PRO A 648 -24.47 -1.45 -78.00
C PRO A 648 -25.68 -0.87 -77.21
N ASN A 649 -25.66 -0.19 -76.05
CA ASN A 649 -24.68 0.31 -75.05
C ASN A 649 -25.47 0.57 -73.72
N ASP A 650 -25.00 0.94 -72.53
CA ASP A 650 -23.70 1.09 -71.79
C ASP A 650 -24.10 1.10 -70.27
N SER A 651 -23.31 1.31 -69.20
CA SER A 651 -21.87 1.50 -68.92
C SER A 651 -21.61 1.14 -67.43
N ARG A 652 -20.32 1.17 -67.00
CA ARG A 652 -19.83 1.16 -65.59
C ARG A 652 -20.13 -0.12 -64.78
N SER A 653 -19.13 -0.93 -64.38
CA SER A 653 -18.00 -0.69 -63.45
C SER A 653 -18.44 -0.55 -61.99
N GLY A 654 -17.91 -1.32 -61.03
CA GLY A 654 -16.84 -2.33 -61.12
C GLY A 654 -16.78 -3.26 -59.91
N SER A 655 -15.76 -4.11 -59.86
CA SER A 655 -15.63 -5.21 -58.90
C SER A 655 -14.52 -4.97 -57.87
N ILE A 656 -14.46 -5.83 -56.86
CA ILE A 656 -13.31 -6.08 -55.95
C ILE A 656 -13.15 -4.99 -54.85
N HIS A 657 -12.83 -5.31 -53.58
CA HIS A 657 -12.45 -6.61 -53.00
C HIS A 657 -13.35 -7.06 -51.85
#